data_AF-A0A7S3FAM1-F1
#
_entry.id   AF-A0A7S3FAM1-F1
#
_cell.length_a   1.000
_cell.length_b   1.000
_cell.length_c   1.000
_cell.angle_alpha   90.00
_cell.angle_beta   90.00
_cell.angle_gamma   90.00
#
_symmetry.space_group_name_H-M   'P 1'
#
loop_
_entity.id
_entity.type
_entity.pdbx_description
1 polymer ?
#
loop_
_entity_poly.entity_id
_entity_poly.type
_entity_poly.pdbx_seq_one_letter_code
_entity_poly.pdbx_strand_id
1 'polypeptide(L)'
;GCEVSLWLGEQFASDLHLLWPKLRVVVLSANKLLAQLGQPARIPQFGFMFNEASYSFRGSLVLLLSHSGATFSTLAVANLLRATTSSIFAVTSEWDSQLARSVRKVRPGRRGVDFSSFVFDTLAGFRPAEPCSVSVVAMHELLTHVLLYTARYLGRSAGSSETSLKGCGLINSREVADLMRLATDHVRAVEEILRPGSPTLKQLRRQGLKWAWHVLEGACSWLAAFAYILGTMMAGSTPLRLFCDAVLPEAEETLTARVWRSDMIGMFDACIYMFAPFWCCMLLRVVQRRSLLHRVAGRQLVVADVPWVSQAVEAFVSKLFALSYSMTSLNVASSNPVDHFVHRYTHRIVRGTLLAVGRPDARLPALSRVDKTVCLAVSQASSIINLGVGCETLTLGHHPHKLSLAAVAVKLPTVRPAFAVELAGGASGPGATPWRRAERRISIGGIYRASSVQLLEHRAAPESGESAEATTGARLVHGARVVLEDVEGAPMLQAPPIGAWMSQQEREAGRGELLEALYETRFAALQRFIGFIVMFHRLAQVVEWFWHYISFGLLGYDMSRSQSGMRVATTASPVSGSEVRERVADLAEEELSLWAVRTIQRAARWQARTGAIREHAVAHTAAITREVVTRACLDASFLERSRVGRANEASSPRDARGVVTDVVAGAFEASVSAHQAQVQHQQGVSPSRRRALSLMTPPAL
;
A
#
# COMPACT_ATOMS: atom_id res chain seq x y z
N GLY A 1 0.00 -1.36 9.58
CA GLY A 1 0.29 -0.10 10.32
C GLY A 1 -1.00 0.59 10.69
N CYS A 2 -0.93 1.87 11.04
CA CYS A 2 -2.07 2.76 11.28
C CYS A 2 -1.87 4.07 10.50
N GLU A 3 -2.96 4.79 10.22
CA GLU A 3 -2.96 6.10 9.54
C GLU A 3 -2.00 6.14 8.33
N VAL A 4 -1.02 7.06 8.34
CA VAL A 4 -0.09 7.25 7.23
C VAL A 4 0.78 6.02 6.96
N SER A 5 1.25 5.35 8.01
CA SER A 5 1.95 4.07 7.88
C SER A 5 1.08 2.99 7.23
N LEU A 6 -0.25 3.03 7.42
CA LEU A 6 -1.16 2.11 6.73
C LEU A 6 -1.31 2.47 5.24
N TRP A 7 -1.54 3.75 4.90
CA TRP A 7 -1.72 4.18 3.51
C TRP A 7 -0.49 3.95 2.64
N LEU A 8 0.71 4.14 3.21
CA LEU A 8 1.97 3.74 2.55
C LEU A 8 2.04 2.22 2.32
N GLY A 9 1.57 1.44 3.29
CA GLY A 9 1.47 -0.02 3.18
C GLY A 9 0.47 -0.47 2.11
N GLU A 10 -0.66 0.21 1.98
CA GLU A 10 -1.66 -0.03 0.92
C GLU A 10 -1.05 0.20 -0.46
N GLN A 11 -0.35 1.32 -0.66
CA GLN A 11 0.33 1.60 -1.92
C GLN A 11 1.47 0.59 -2.18
N PHE A 12 2.26 0.24 -1.16
CA PHE A 12 3.32 -0.78 -1.28
C PHE A 12 2.78 -2.15 -1.67
N ALA A 13 1.67 -2.58 -1.07
CA ALA A 13 1.00 -3.82 -1.42
C ALA A 13 0.42 -3.82 -2.83
N SER A 14 -0.15 -2.69 -3.27
CA SER A 14 -0.61 -2.52 -4.65
C SER A 14 0.54 -2.74 -5.63
N ASP A 15 1.71 -2.16 -5.36
CA ASP A 15 2.87 -2.29 -6.25
C ASP A 15 3.53 -3.67 -6.18
N LEU A 16 3.51 -4.33 -5.03
CA LEU A 16 3.87 -5.75 -4.92
C LEU A 16 2.97 -6.61 -5.79
N HIS A 17 1.66 -6.36 -5.77
CA HIS A 17 0.70 -7.12 -6.57
C HIS A 17 0.84 -6.81 -8.07
N LEU A 18 1.17 -5.57 -8.44
CA LEU A 18 1.51 -5.20 -9.82
C LEU A 18 2.75 -5.94 -10.32
N LEU A 19 3.80 -6.06 -9.50
CA LEU A 19 5.01 -6.79 -9.87
C LEU A 19 4.83 -8.32 -9.87
N TRP A 20 4.06 -8.82 -8.91
CA TRP A 20 3.83 -10.25 -8.67
C TRP A 20 2.33 -10.54 -8.48
N PRO A 21 1.53 -10.64 -9.56
CA PRO A 21 0.08 -10.83 -9.46
C PRO A 21 -0.33 -12.13 -8.75
N LYS A 22 0.54 -13.14 -8.76
CA LYS A 22 0.32 -14.43 -8.05
C LYS A 22 0.55 -14.33 -6.55
N LEU A 23 1.16 -13.25 -6.07
CA LEU A 23 1.39 -13.04 -4.64
C LEU A 23 0.08 -12.60 -3.98
N ARG A 24 -0.37 -13.38 -2.99
CA ARG A 24 -1.49 -12.99 -2.14
C ARG A 24 -1.00 -11.98 -1.10
N VAL A 25 -1.21 -10.70 -1.38
CA VAL A 25 -0.89 -9.61 -0.47
C VAL A 25 -2.17 -9.13 0.21
N VAL A 26 -2.12 -8.93 1.52
CA VAL A 26 -3.24 -8.44 2.32
C VAL A 26 -2.74 -7.30 3.18
N VAL A 27 -3.44 -6.17 3.13
CA VAL A 27 -3.13 -5.00 3.97
C VAL A 27 -4.23 -4.85 5.00
N LEU A 28 -3.82 -4.76 6.26
CA LEU A 28 -4.73 -4.65 7.39
C LEU A 28 -4.30 -3.52 8.31
N SER A 29 -5.28 -2.74 8.75
CA SER A 29 -5.11 -1.83 9.89
C SER A 29 -4.79 -2.65 11.13
N ALA A 30 -3.78 -2.21 11.90
CA ALA A 30 -3.43 -2.89 13.15
C ALA A 30 -4.62 -2.90 14.13
N ASN A 31 -5.41 -1.82 14.17
CA ASN A 31 -6.63 -1.74 14.98
C ASN A 31 -7.66 -2.79 14.55
N LYS A 32 -7.87 -2.98 13.24
CA LYS A 32 -8.82 -3.98 12.74
C LYS A 32 -8.41 -5.40 13.09
N LEU A 33 -7.10 -5.67 13.06
CA LEU A 33 -6.56 -6.98 13.42
C LEU A 33 -6.72 -7.26 14.93
N LEU A 34 -6.38 -6.28 15.78
CA LEU A 34 -6.57 -6.41 17.24
C LEU A 34 -8.04 -6.55 17.62
N ALA A 35 -8.93 -5.79 16.98
CA ALA A 35 -10.35 -5.87 17.23
C ALA A 35 -10.93 -7.29 17.02
N GLN A 36 -10.31 -8.08 16.12
CA GLN A 36 -10.72 -9.47 15.86
C GLN A 36 -9.98 -10.53 16.65
N LEU A 37 -8.67 -10.34 16.83
CA LEU A 37 -7.79 -11.41 17.30
C LEU A 37 -7.14 -11.09 18.64
N GLY A 38 -7.18 -9.83 19.08
CA GLY A 38 -6.52 -9.36 20.30
C GLY A 38 -7.34 -9.52 21.58
N GLN A 39 -8.57 -10.00 21.49
CA GLN A 39 -9.50 -10.13 22.62
C GLN A 39 -10.46 -11.31 22.40
N PRO A 40 -11.00 -11.91 23.47
CA PRO A 40 -11.95 -13.03 23.38
C PRO A 40 -13.27 -12.61 22.74
N ALA A 41 -13.80 -11.44 23.11
CA ALA A 41 -15.04 -10.89 22.53
C ALA A 41 -14.72 -10.04 21.28
N ARG A 42 -14.91 -10.62 20.09
CA ARG A 42 -14.62 -9.94 18.82
C ARG A 42 -15.51 -8.73 18.62
N ILE A 43 -14.93 -7.59 18.23
CA ILE A 43 -15.72 -6.43 17.80
C ILE A 43 -16.33 -6.75 16.42
N PRO A 44 -17.64 -6.55 16.20
CA PRO A 44 -18.26 -6.74 14.91
C PRO A 44 -17.54 -5.92 13.81
N GLN A 45 -17.29 -6.53 12.67
CA GLN A 45 -16.71 -5.82 11.53
C GLN A 45 -17.78 -5.25 10.62
N PHE A 46 -17.50 -4.05 10.12
CA PHE A 46 -18.28 -3.40 9.07
C PHE A 46 -17.39 -3.19 7.83
N GLY A 47 -17.94 -3.37 6.64
CA GLY A 47 -17.21 -3.31 5.35
C GLY A 47 -16.59 -4.65 4.95
N PHE A 48 -15.39 -4.64 4.34
CA PHE A 48 -14.70 -5.87 3.91
C PHE A 48 -14.44 -6.81 5.09
N MET A 49 -15.07 -7.98 5.09
CA MET A 49 -14.90 -8.94 6.18
C MET A 49 -13.49 -9.51 6.20
N PHE A 50 -12.90 -9.46 7.39
CA PHE A 50 -11.66 -10.11 7.76
C PHE A 50 -11.97 -10.95 9.01
N ASN A 51 -11.91 -12.26 8.87
CA ASN A 51 -12.02 -13.19 10.00
C ASN A 51 -10.91 -14.25 9.92
N GLU A 52 -10.69 -14.91 11.04
CA GLU A 52 -9.67 -15.96 11.19
C GLU A 52 -9.89 -17.15 10.24
N ALA A 53 -11.14 -17.46 9.90
CA ALA A 53 -11.47 -18.52 8.94
C ALA A 53 -11.05 -18.14 7.50
N SER A 54 -11.05 -16.85 7.16
CA SER A 54 -10.76 -16.36 5.81
C SER A 54 -9.26 -16.18 5.54
N TYR A 55 -8.48 -15.97 6.60
CA TYR A 55 -7.04 -15.69 6.52
C TYR A 55 -6.27 -16.47 7.58
N SER A 56 -5.41 -17.39 7.14
CA SER A 56 -4.41 -18.01 8.01
C SER A 56 -3.12 -17.21 8.01
N PHE A 57 -2.63 -16.87 9.20
CA PHE A 57 -1.31 -16.22 9.37
C PHE A 57 -0.16 -17.21 9.51
N ARG A 58 -0.46 -18.52 9.55
CA ARG A 58 0.55 -19.56 9.71
C ARG A 58 1.49 -19.58 8.52
N GLY A 59 2.76 -19.29 8.77
CA GLY A 59 3.79 -19.23 7.74
C GLY A 59 3.71 -18.01 6.82
N SER A 60 2.87 -17.02 7.15
CA SER A 60 2.77 -15.77 6.42
C SER A 60 3.95 -14.85 6.73
N LEU A 61 4.44 -14.13 5.73
CA LEU A 61 5.41 -13.05 5.90
C LEU A 61 4.67 -11.78 6.31
N VAL A 62 5.05 -11.21 7.45
CA VAL A 62 4.39 -10.03 8.03
C VAL A 62 5.34 -8.85 7.99
N LEU A 63 4.89 -7.72 7.44
CA LEU A 63 5.61 -6.45 7.46
C LEU A 63 4.83 -5.43 8.29
N LEU A 64 5.38 -5.03 9.42
CA LEU A 64 4.79 -4.07 10.35
C LEU A 64 5.34 -2.67 10.07
N LEU A 65 4.47 -1.74 9.69
CA LEU A 65 4.83 -0.36 9.40
C LEU A 65 4.44 0.54 10.58
N SER A 66 5.43 1.15 11.22
CA SER A 66 5.23 2.16 12.27
C SER A 66 6.47 3.03 12.36
N HIS A 67 6.38 4.30 11.95
CA HIS A 67 7.54 5.19 12.00
C HIS A 67 8.10 5.34 13.43
N SER A 68 7.26 5.67 14.40
CA SER A 68 7.72 5.85 15.79
C SER A 68 8.20 4.55 16.44
N GLY A 69 7.77 3.39 15.91
CA GLY A 69 7.99 2.08 16.52
C GLY A 69 7.41 1.97 17.94
N ALA A 70 6.57 2.92 18.35
CA ALA A 70 5.88 2.99 19.64
C ALA A 70 4.36 3.00 19.48
N THR A 71 3.85 2.91 18.25
CA THR A 71 2.42 2.81 17.97
C THR A 71 1.84 1.58 18.65
N PHE A 72 1.03 1.80 19.69
CA PHE A 72 0.53 0.74 20.56
C PHE A 72 -0.10 -0.41 19.78
N SER A 73 -1.00 -0.12 18.84
CA SER A 73 -1.72 -1.14 18.10
C SER A 73 -0.81 -1.98 17.21
N THR A 74 0.18 -1.37 16.56
CA THR A 74 1.15 -2.10 15.73
C THR A 74 2.09 -2.95 16.60
N LEU A 75 2.48 -2.45 17.77
CA LEU A 75 3.28 -3.19 18.76
C LEU A 75 2.53 -4.40 19.33
N ALA A 76 1.25 -4.20 19.69
CA ALA A 76 0.37 -5.25 20.19
C ALA A 76 0.16 -6.35 19.14
N VAL A 77 -0.08 -5.97 17.87
CA VAL A 77 -0.13 -6.91 16.74
C VAL A 77 1.17 -7.69 16.60
N ALA A 78 2.32 -7.03 16.76
CA ALA A 78 3.62 -7.69 16.68
C ALA A 78 3.74 -8.82 17.70
N ASN A 79 3.27 -8.61 18.93
CA ASN A 79 3.27 -9.63 19.99
C ASN A 79 2.26 -10.74 19.70
N LEU A 80 1.06 -10.38 19.25
CA LEU A 80 0.00 -11.33 18.91
C LEU A 80 0.43 -12.30 17.81
N LEU A 81 1.02 -11.78 16.73
CA LEU A 81 1.36 -12.60 15.56
C LEU A 81 2.55 -13.53 15.79
N ARG A 82 3.34 -13.36 16.86
CA ARG A 82 4.46 -14.27 17.16
C ARG A 82 4.03 -15.70 17.40
N ALA A 83 2.83 -15.90 17.95
CA ALA A 83 2.23 -17.21 18.16
C ALA A 83 1.80 -17.89 16.84
N THR A 84 1.88 -17.17 15.71
CA THR A 84 1.40 -17.67 14.41
C THR A 84 2.48 -17.74 13.33
N THR A 85 3.47 -16.84 13.37
CA THR A 85 4.54 -16.79 12.39
C THR A 85 5.85 -16.28 13.00
N SER A 86 6.95 -16.85 12.53
CA SER A 86 8.31 -16.44 12.86
C SER A 86 8.89 -15.41 11.87
N SER A 87 8.19 -15.15 10.75
CA SER A 87 8.65 -14.26 9.67
C SER A 87 8.01 -12.88 9.79
N ILE A 88 8.34 -12.17 10.88
CA ILE A 88 7.83 -10.82 11.16
C ILE A 88 8.96 -9.83 10.93
N PHE A 89 8.71 -8.84 10.08
CA PHE A 89 9.59 -7.71 9.81
C PHE A 89 8.93 -6.42 10.32
N ALA A 90 9.73 -5.46 10.76
CA ALA A 90 9.27 -4.14 11.15
C ALA A 90 9.99 -3.05 10.35
N VAL A 91 9.28 -1.98 10.03
CA VAL A 91 9.83 -0.74 9.48
C VAL A 91 9.63 0.36 10.52
N THR A 92 10.73 0.89 11.03
CA THR A 92 10.75 1.90 12.11
C THR A 92 11.79 2.98 11.82
N SER A 93 11.67 4.13 12.48
CA SER A 93 12.62 5.26 12.35
C SER A 93 13.93 5.08 13.10
N GLU A 94 13.97 4.10 13.99
CA GLU A 94 15.13 3.76 14.78
C GLU A 94 15.24 2.25 14.94
N TRP A 95 16.47 1.78 14.94
CA TRP A 95 16.81 0.40 15.21
C TRP A 95 16.37 -0.10 16.59
N ASP A 96 16.31 0.73 17.63
CA ASP A 96 16.01 0.28 19.02
C ASP A 96 14.64 0.71 19.55
N SER A 97 13.67 0.89 18.64
CA SER A 97 12.29 1.17 19.01
C SER A 97 11.62 0.01 19.77
N GLN A 98 10.52 0.27 20.47
CA GLN A 98 9.77 -0.77 21.19
C GLN A 98 9.30 -1.89 20.25
N LEU A 99 8.86 -1.53 19.04
CA LEU A 99 8.48 -2.48 18.00
C LEU A 99 9.68 -3.30 17.53
N ALA A 100 10.84 -2.66 17.31
CA ALA A 100 12.06 -3.37 16.93
C ALA A 100 12.51 -4.37 18.01
N ARG A 101 12.52 -3.94 19.28
CA ARG A 101 12.80 -4.82 20.43
C ARG A 101 11.80 -5.95 20.55
N SER A 102 10.53 -5.66 20.25
CA SER A 102 9.51 -6.69 20.15
C SER A 102 9.93 -7.70 19.10
N VAL A 103 10.01 -7.34 17.82
CA VAL A 103 10.31 -8.29 16.74
C VAL A 103 11.61 -9.08 16.96
N ARG A 104 12.67 -8.49 17.52
CA ARG A 104 13.93 -9.20 17.84
C ARG A 104 13.80 -10.34 18.85
N LYS A 105 12.83 -10.26 19.76
CA LYS A 105 12.57 -11.36 20.71
C LYS A 105 11.97 -12.60 20.03
N VAL A 106 11.55 -12.53 18.76
CA VAL A 106 11.09 -13.70 18.00
C VAL A 106 12.31 -14.57 17.74
N ARG A 107 12.50 -15.63 18.54
CA ARG A 107 13.55 -16.62 18.27
C ARG A 107 13.25 -17.33 16.94
N PRO A 108 14.21 -17.49 16.03
CA PRO A 108 14.01 -18.27 14.82
C PRO A 108 13.76 -19.73 15.22
N GLY A 109 12.50 -20.19 15.05
CA GLY A 109 12.11 -21.60 15.24
C GLY A 109 12.66 -22.56 14.18
N ARG A 110 13.57 -22.12 13.30
CA ARG A 110 14.26 -22.97 12.32
C ARG A 110 15.77 -22.79 12.43
N ARG A 111 16.48 -23.87 12.77
CA ARG A 111 17.93 -23.99 12.55
C ARG A 111 18.23 -23.64 11.10
N GLY A 112 19.06 -22.62 10.86
CA GLY A 112 19.63 -22.29 9.55
C GLY A 112 19.17 -21.00 8.89
N VAL A 113 18.31 -20.18 9.52
CA VAL A 113 17.99 -18.84 9.01
C VAL A 113 18.52 -17.79 9.99
N ASP A 114 19.79 -17.42 9.79
CA ASP A 114 20.56 -16.43 10.57
C ASP A 114 20.23 -15.00 10.13
N PHE A 115 18.94 -14.62 10.09
CA PHE A 115 18.60 -13.20 9.91
C PHE A 115 18.84 -12.47 11.24
N SER A 116 19.98 -11.78 11.32
CA SER A 116 20.37 -10.93 12.45
C SER A 116 19.52 -9.66 12.59
N SER A 117 18.70 -9.32 11.59
CA SER A 117 17.81 -8.17 11.63
C SER A 117 16.49 -8.33 10.89
N PHE A 118 15.40 -8.34 11.64
CA PHE A 118 14.02 -8.25 11.16
C PHE A 118 13.49 -6.81 11.13
N VAL A 119 14.39 -5.83 11.19
CA VAL A 119 14.05 -4.41 11.37
C VAL A 119 14.69 -3.62 10.26
N PHE A 120 13.88 -2.89 9.51
CA PHE A 120 14.32 -1.90 8.55
C PHE A 120 14.24 -0.52 9.22
N ASP A 121 15.37 0.19 9.19
CA ASP A 121 15.48 1.55 9.70
C ASP A 121 15.27 2.55 8.55
N THR A 122 14.34 3.51 8.72
CA THR A 122 14.13 4.59 7.74
C THR A 122 15.21 5.68 7.81
N LEU A 123 16.04 5.68 8.85
CA LEU A 123 17.08 6.69 9.11
C LEU A 123 16.54 8.12 9.24
N ALA A 124 15.24 8.27 9.50
CA ALA A 124 14.60 9.57 9.73
C ALA A 124 14.85 10.12 11.15
N GLY A 125 15.40 9.28 12.03
CA GLY A 125 15.69 9.58 13.43
C GLY A 125 14.44 9.61 14.33
N PHE A 126 14.66 9.75 15.64
CA PHE A 126 13.59 9.77 16.63
C PHE A 126 12.54 10.85 16.34
N ARG A 127 11.27 10.43 16.22
CA ARG A 127 10.10 11.31 16.16
C ARG A 127 8.97 10.68 17.00
N PRO A 128 8.69 11.19 18.22
CA PRO A 128 7.77 10.53 19.16
C PRO A 128 6.32 10.52 18.68
N ALA A 129 5.87 11.57 17.98
CA ALA A 129 4.61 11.59 17.23
C ALA A 129 4.92 11.46 15.74
N GLU A 130 4.12 10.69 15.00
CA GLU A 130 4.32 10.43 13.57
C GLU A 130 4.14 11.74 12.77
N PRO A 131 5.25 12.40 12.36
CA PRO A 131 5.14 13.67 11.66
C PRO A 131 4.86 13.36 10.20
N CYS A 132 3.72 13.74 9.63
CA CYS A 132 3.30 13.43 8.24
C CYS A 132 4.16 14.17 7.17
N SER A 133 5.47 14.25 7.36
CA SER A 133 6.44 14.98 6.56
C SER A 133 7.63 14.09 6.21
N VAL A 134 8.78 14.29 6.84
CA VAL A 134 10.03 13.55 6.58
C VAL A 134 9.87 12.06 6.85
N SER A 135 9.06 11.67 7.85
CA SER A 135 8.81 10.25 8.15
C SER A 135 8.19 9.49 6.99
N VAL A 136 7.26 10.15 6.29
CA VAL A 136 6.49 9.59 5.18
C VAL A 136 7.41 9.43 3.99
N VAL A 137 8.22 10.44 3.70
CA VAL A 137 9.23 10.39 2.64
C VAL A 137 10.21 9.25 2.91
N ALA A 138 10.79 9.18 4.11
CA ALA A 138 11.78 8.17 4.45
C ALA A 138 11.22 6.74 4.42
N MET A 139 10.00 6.53 4.94
CA MET A 139 9.35 5.22 4.88
C MET A 139 8.97 4.83 3.45
N HIS A 140 8.46 5.77 2.65
CA HIS A 140 8.12 5.52 1.25
C HIS A 140 9.38 5.17 0.43
N GLU A 141 10.48 5.89 0.63
CA GLU A 141 11.78 5.59 0.01
C GLU A 141 12.31 4.21 0.40
N LEU A 142 12.30 3.88 1.69
CA LEU A 142 12.72 2.57 2.16
C LEU A 142 11.88 1.45 1.52
N LEU A 143 10.56 1.61 1.46
CA LEU A 143 9.67 0.64 0.82
C LEU A 143 9.95 0.52 -0.68
N THR A 144 10.29 1.63 -1.34
CA THR A 144 10.74 1.63 -2.75
C THR A 144 12.04 0.84 -2.91
N HIS A 145 13.03 1.04 -2.04
CA HIS A 145 14.26 0.26 -2.07
C HIS A 145 14.02 -1.23 -1.79
N VAL A 146 13.16 -1.57 -0.83
CA VAL A 146 12.78 -2.96 -0.55
C VAL A 146 12.10 -3.59 -1.76
N LEU A 147 11.20 -2.88 -2.43
CA LEU A 147 10.53 -3.33 -3.66
C LEU A 147 11.55 -3.68 -4.75
N LEU A 148 12.42 -2.72 -5.07
CA LEU A 148 13.40 -2.84 -6.15
C LEU A 148 14.49 -3.87 -5.84
N TYR A 149 14.93 -3.94 -4.58
CA TYR A 149 15.88 -4.95 -4.13
C TYR A 149 15.28 -6.35 -4.27
N THR A 150 14.03 -6.55 -3.84
CA THR A 150 13.32 -7.83 -3.97
C THR A 150 13.17 -8.22 -5.44
N ALA A 151 12.79 -7.26 -6.30
CA ALA A 151 12.70 -7.47 -7.75
C ALA A 151 14.04 -7.90 -8.36
N ARG A 152 15.14 -7.24 -7.99
CA ARG A 152 16.48 -7.57 -8.46
C ARG A 152 16.95 -8.94 -7.95
N TYR A 153 16.71 -9.24 -6.68
CA TYR A 153 17.11 -10.49 -6.05
C TYR A 153 16.40 -11.67 -6.71
N LEU A 154 15.07 -11.60 -6.85
CA LEU A 154 14.29 -12.66 -7.51
C LEU A 154 14.64 -12.79 -9.00
N GLY A 155 14.91 -11.67 -9.68
CA GLY A 155 15.35 -11.68 -11.07
C GLY A 155 16.68 -12.41 -11.29
N ARG A 156 17.63 -12.32 -10.35
CA ARG A 156 18.92 -13.05 -10.40
C ARG A 156 18.76 -14.53 -10.09
N SER A 157 17.99 -14.86 -9.05
CA SER A 157 17.79 -16.26 -8.62
C SER A 157 17.01 -17.10 -9.63
N ALA A 158 16.18 -16.47 -10.47
CA ALA A 158 15.49 -17.15 -11.58
C ALA A 158 16.42 -17.60 -12.73
N GLY A 159 17.66 -17.09 -12.78
CA GLY A 159 18.65 -17.46 -13.79
C GLY A 159 19.44 -18.73 -13.46
N SER A 160 19.47 -19.18 -12.20
CA SER A 160 20.35 -20.27 -11.74
C SER A 160 19.65 -21.58 -11.40
N SER A 161 18.31 -21.61 -11.33
CA SER A 161 17.54 -22.83 -11.07
C SER A 161 16.44 -22.99 -12.10
N GLU A 162 16.43 -24.13 -12.79
CA GLU A 162 15.52 -24.44 -13.90
C GLU A 162 14.06 -24.66 -13.45
N THR A 163 13.77 -24.62 -12.15
CA THR A 163 12.45 -24.92 -11.61
C THR A 163 11.90 -23.81 -10.70
N SER A 164 10.70 -23.33 -11.07
CA SER A 164 9.66 -22.69 -10.22
C SER A 164 9.47 -21.16 -10.21
N LEU A 165 10.47 -20.30 -10.47
CA LEU A 165 10.27 -18.83 -10.42
C LEU A 165 10.21 -18.11 -11.79
N LYS A 166 10.51 -18.81 -12.89
CA LYS A 166 10.32 -18.29 -14.25
C LYS A 166 8.82 -18.05 -14.49
N GLY A 167 8.42 -16.77 -14.58
CA GLY A 167 7.03 -16.36 -14.86
C GLY A 167 6.21 -15.85 -13.67
N CYS A 168 6.83 -15.58 -12.51
CA CYS A 168 6.13 -14.95 -11.38
C CYS A 168 6.22 -13.41 -11.39
N GLY A 169 7.31 -12.83 -11.90
CA GLY A 169 7.49 -11.38 -12.03
C GLY A 169 7.28 -10.88 -13.45
N LEU A 170 6.58 -9.77 -13.63
CA LEU A 170 6.32 -9.16 -14.93
C LEU A 170 7.49 -8.32 -15.48
N ILE A 171 8.46 -7.97 -14.62
CA ILE A 171 9.57 -7.06 -14.92
C ILE A 171 10.88 -7.81 -15.18
N ASN A 172 11.70 -7.32 -16.11
CA ASN A 172 13.00 -7.87 -16.44
C ASN A 172 14.14 -7.22 -15.62
N SER A 173 15.33 -7.84 -15.59
CA SER A 173 16.46 -7.34 -14.78
C SER A 173 16.99 -5.97 -15.23
N ARG A 174 16.82 -5.61 -16.50
CA ARG A 174 17.25 -4.30 -17.05
C ARG A 174 16.30 -3.19 -16.61
N GLU A 175 15.00 -3.42 -16.69
CA GLU A 175 13.95 -2.52 -16.21
C GLU A 175 14.08 -2.25 -14.71
N VAL A 176 14.38 -3.29 -13.91
CA VAL A 176 14.69 -3.11 -12.49
C VAL A 176 15.95 -2.26 -12.29
N ALA A 177 16.99 -2.45 -13.09
CA ALA A 177 18.19 -1.62 -13.02
C ALA A 177 17.90 -0.16 -13.38
N ASP A 178 17.03 0.09 -14.36
CA ASP A 178 16.60 1.43 -14.76
C ASP A 178 15.74 2.08 -13.65
N LEU A 179 14.82 1.35 -13.01
CA LEU A 179 14.09 1.84 -11.83
C LEU A 179 15.01 2.13 -10.64
N MET A 180 16.06 1.33 -10.42
CA MET A 180 17.06 1.61 -9.38
C MET A 180 17.90 2.86 -9.69
N ARG A 181 18.22 3.11 -10.96
CA ARG A 181 18.86 4.37 -11.39
C ARG A 181 17.92 5.54 -11.13
N LEU A 182 16.64 5.41 -11.48
CA LEU A 182 15.62 6.42 -11.17
C LEU A 182 15.48 6.66 -9.67
N ALA A 183 15.56 5.62 -8.84
CA ALA A 183 15.60 5.72 -7.37
C ALA A 183 16.86 6.41 -6.83
N THR A 184 17.90 6.59 -7.64
CA THR A 184 19.05 7.43 -7.27
C THR A 184 18.89 8.85 -7.82
N ASP A 185 18.41 8.97 -9.06
CA ASP A 185 18.33 10.23 -9.79
C ASP A 185 17.17 11.12 -9.31
N HIS A 186 16.06 10.54 -8.84
CA HIS A 186 14.92 11.32 -8.34
C HIS A 186 15.30 12.18 -7.11
N VAL A 187 16.35 11.82 -6.36
CA VAL A 187 16.89 12.63 -5.27
C VAL A 187 17.28 14.03 -5.78
N ARG A 188 17.82 14.14 -6.99
CA ARG A 188 18.14 15.43 -7.62
C ARG A 188 16.87 16.25 -7.90
N ALA A 189 15.77 15.59 -8.27
CA ALA A 189 14.49 16.25 -8.47
C ALA A 189 13.94 16.78 -7.14
N VAL A 190 14.04 15.97 -6.07
CA VAL A 190 13.67 16.37 -4.70
C VAL A 190 14.53 17.54 -4.22
N GLU A 191 15.84 17.49 -4.45
CA GLU A 191 16.74 18.61 -4.16
C GLU A 191 16.29 19.86 -4.90
N GLU A 192 15.96 19.80 -6.18
CA GLU A 192 15.50 20.98 -6.92
C GLU A 192 14.19 21.55 -6.36
N ILE A 193 13.27 20.71 -5.88
CA ILE A 193 12.04 21.15 -5.21
C ILE A 193 12.35 21.90 -3.90
N LEU A 194 13.41 21.49 -3.19
CA LEU A 194 13.76 22.01 -1.86
C LEU A 194 14.90 23.05 -1.84
N ARG A 195 15.68 23.16 -2.91
CA ARG A 195 16.92 23.96 -2.96
C ARG A 195 16.61 25.44 -2.83
N PRO A 196 17.20 26.15 -1.86
CA PRO A 196 17.08 27.61 -1.76
C PRO A 196 17.44 28.27 -3.08
N GLY A 197 16.58 29.17 -3.55
CA GLY A 197 16.77 29.88 -4.81
C GLY A 197 16.17 29.21 -6.05
N SER A 198 15.80 27.92 -5.99
CA SER A 198 15.21 27.21 -7.13
C SER A 198 13.89 27.86 -7.58
N PRO A 199 13.61 27.88 -8.90
CA PRO A 199 12.37 28.47 -9.41
C PRO A 199 11.13 27.73 -8.86
N THR A 200 11.22 26.40 -8.76
CA THR A 200 10.16 25.54 -8.23
C THR A 200 9.86 25.86 -6.77
N LEU A 201 10.87 25.95 -5.90
CA LEU A 201 10.70 26.31 -4.49
C LEU A 201 10.07 27.71 -4.34
N LYS A 202 10.55 28.68 -5.12
CA LYS A 202 10.01 30.05 -5.14
C LYS A 202 8.54 30.04 -5.54
N GLN A 203 8.17 29.27 -6.56
CA GLN A 203 6.78 29.18 -7.03
C GLN A 203 5.87 28.52 -5.97
N LEU A 204 6.30 27.41 -5.37
CA LEU A 204 5.56 26.73 -4.31
C LEU A 204 5.36 27.62 -3.08
N ARG A 205 6.42 28.30 -2.62
CA ARG A 205 6.33 29.24 -1.48
C ARG A 205 5.47 30.46 -1.77
N ARG A 206 5.54 31.01 -2.99
CA ARG A 206 4.67 32.11 -3.43
C ARG A 206 3.21 31.68 -3.43
N GLN A 207 2.92 30.46 -3.90
CA GLN A 207 1.57 29.93 -3.88
C GLN A 207 1.07 29.67 -2.45
N GLY A 208 1.92 29.12 -1.58
CA GLY A 208 1.61 28.94 -0.15
C GLY A 208 1.32 30.28 0.55
N LEU A 209 2.12 31.30 0.27
CA LEU A 209 1.90 32.67 0.77
C LEU A 209 0.58 33.25 0.24
N LYS A 210 0.26 33.05 -1.04
CA LYS A 210 -1.01 33.51 -1.63
C LYS A 210 -2.19 32.86 -0.90
N TRP A 211 -2.17 31.54 -0.70
CA TRP A 211 -3.23 30.87 0.03
C TRP A 211 -3.27 31.23 1.52
N ALA A 212 -2.14 31.56 2.15
CA ALA A 212 -2.13 32.04 3.53
C ALA A 212 -2.95 33.33 3.68
N TRP A 213 -2.78 34.29 2.78
CA TRP A 213 -3.60 35.50 2.76
C TRP A 213 -5.09 35.23 2.48
N HIS A 214 -5.41 34.10 1.86
CA HIS A 214 -6.81 33.67 1.68
C HIS A 214 -7.38 33.17 3.03
N VAL A 215 -6.58 32.41 3.78
CA VAL A 215 -6.95 31.95 5.12
C VAL A 215 -7.04 33.11 6.12
N LEU A 216 -6.09 34.06 6.07
CA LEU A 216 -6.04 35.23 6.95
C LEU A 216 -7.10 36.30 6.65
N GLU A 217 -7.79 36.22 5.52
CA GLU A 217 -8.73 37.26 5.08
C GLU A 217 -9.77 37.62 6.16
N GLY A 218 -10.33 36.62 6.86
CA GLY A 218 -11.31 36.86 7.92
C GLY A 218 -10.72 37.62 9.11
N ALA A 219 -9.55 37.19 9.59
CA ALA A 219 -8.86 37.83 10.70
C ALA A 219 -8.40 39.27 10.34
N CYS A 220 -7.81 39.45 9.16
CA CYS A 220 -7.40 40.77 8.68
C CYS A 220 -8.61 41.71 8.53
N SER A 221 -9.74 41.20 8.02
CA SER A 221 -10.93 42.00 7.86
C SER A 221 -11.52 42.45 9.19
N TRP A 222 -11.53 41.56 10.18
CA TRP A 222 -11.98 41.89 11.54
C TRP A 222 -11.07 42.93 12.21
N LEU A 223 -9.75 42.80 12.10
CA LEU A 223 -8.80 43.79 12.63
C LEU A 223 -8.94 45.15 11.94
N ALA A 224 -9.12 45.17 10.61
CA ALA A 224 -9.35 46.41 9.87
C ALA A 224 -10.66 47.08 10.30
N ALA A 225 -11.73 46.31 10.49
CA ALA A 225 -13.00 46.83 11.00
C ALA A 225 -12.86 47.37 12.43
N PHE A 226 -12.11 46.68 13.31
CA PHE A 226 -11.82 47.15 14.66
C PHE A 226 -11.04 48.48 14.64
N ALA A 227 -9.99 48.57 13.83
CA ALA A 227 -9.20 49.81 13.69
C ALA A 227 -10.05 50.96 13.13
N TYR A 228 -10.93 50.67 12.17
CA TYR A 228 -11.89 51.63 11.64
C TYR A 228 -12.81 52.17 12.74
N ILE A 229 -13.47 51.28 13.50
CA ILE A 229 -14.36 51.66 14.60
C ILE A 229 -13.61 52.49 15.66
N LEU A 230 -12.41 52.06 16.05
CA LEU A 230 -11.62 52.78 17.04
C LEU A 230 -11.25 54.18 16.55
N GLY A 231 -10.80 54.31 15.30
CA GLY A 231 -10.41 55.59 14.71
C GLY A 231 -11.57 56.57 14.62
N THR A 232 -12.75 56.11 14.20
CA THR A 232 -13.94 56.96 14.12
C THR A 232 -14.50 57.34 15.49
N MET A 233 -14.43 56.45 16.48
CA MET A 233 -14.78 56.77 17.87
C MET A 233 -13.84 57.82 18.46
N MET A 234 -12.52 57.71 18.23
CA MET A 234 -11.54 58.68 18.73
C MET A 234 -11.68 60.05 18.05
N ALA A 235 -12.05 60.09 16.77
CA ALA A 235 -12.26 61.34 16.03
C ALA A 235 -13.56 62.06 16.42
N GLY A 236 -14.53 61.37 17.06
CA GLY A 236 -15.83 61.93 17.41
C GLY A 236 -16.75 62.21 16.20
N SER A 237 -16.33 61.82 15.00
CA SER A 237 -17.05 62.03 13.74
C SER A 237 -16.86 60.83 12.83
N THR A 238 -17.93 60.41 12.15
CA THR A 238 -17.86 59.36 11.14
C THR A 238 -17.38 59.95 9.80
N PRO A 239 -16.71 59.16 8.94
CA PRO A 239 -16.26 59.64 7.63
C PRO A 239 -17.43 60.07 6.74
N LEU A 240 -18.58 59.40 6.84
CA LEU A 240 -19.78 59.77 6.10
C LEU A 240 -20.30 61.14 6.55
N ARG A 241 -20.33 61.40 7.87
CA ARG A 241 -20.71 62.72 8.41
C ARG A 241 -19.73 63.80 7.96
N LEU A 242 -18.42 63.56 8.07
CA LEU A 242 -17.40 64.50 7.59
C LEU A 242 -17.54 64.79 6.09
N PHE A 243 -17.84 63.77 5.29
CA PHE A 243 -18.06 63.92 3.86
C PHE A 243 -19.33 64.72 3.57
N CYS A 244 -20.44 64.41 4.24
CA CYS A 244 -21.70 65.14 4.09
C CYS A 244 -21.56 66.60 4.51
N ASP A 245 -20.89 66.88 5.63
CA ASP A 245 -20.63 68.23 6.12
C ASP A 245 -19.72 69.02 5.16
N ALA A 246 -18.80 68.35 4.45
CA ALA A 246 -17.93 68.97 3.45
C ALA A 246 -18.60 69.23 2.09
N VAL A 247 -19.55 68.38 1.67
CA VAL A 247 -20.20 68.46 0.35
C VAL A 247 -21.49 69.30 0.38
N LEU A 248 -22.19 69.30 1.51
CA LEU A 248 -23.45 70.03 1.71
C LEU A 248 -23.27 71.09 2.80
N PRO A 249 -22.60 72.23 2.50
CA PRO A 249 -22.45 73.31 3.46
C PRO A 249 -23.83 73.81 3.91
N GLU A 250 -23.92 74.27 5.17
CA GLU A 250 -25.16 74.75 5.80
C GLU A 250 -25.78 75.93 5.03
N ALA A 251 -26.57 75.65 3.98
CA ALA A 251 -27.60 76.56 3.54
C ALA A 251 -28.74 76.57 4.60
N GLU A 252 -29.59 77.60 4.59
CA GLU A 252 -30.71 77.81 5.52
C GLU A 252 -31.73 76.64 5.53
N GLU A 253 -31.33 75.51 6.10
CA GLU A 253 -32.18 74.36 6.30
C GLU A 253 -33.00 74.55 7.57
N THR A 254 -34.30 74.26 7.44
CA THR A 254 -35.22 74.16 8.56
C THR A 254 -34.70 73.14 9.58
N LEU A 255 -34.96 73.40 10.86
CA LEU A 255 -34.54 72.52 11.97
C LEU A 255 -34.95 71.05 11.75
N THR A 256 -36.11 70.82 11.14
CA THR A 256 -36.62 69.50 10.79
C THR A 256 -35.78 68.80 9.71
N ALA A 257 -35.33 69.51 8.68
CA ALA A 257 -34.46 68.96 7.64
C ALA A 257 -33.08 68.59 8.21
N ARG A 258 -32.53 69.43 9.10
CA ARG A 258 -31.26 69.15 9.80
C ARG A 258 -31.32 67.87 10.65
N VAL A 259 -32.39 67.69 11.43
CA VAL A 259 -32.59 66.49 12.25
C VAL A 259 -32.74 65.24 11.38
N TRP A 260 -33.61 65.28 10.36
CA TRP A 260 -33.78 64.15 9.44
C TRP A 260 -32.48 63.77 8.72
N ARG A 261 -31.71 64.76 8.27
CA ARG A 261 -30.39 64.53 7.65
C ARG A 261 -29.43 63.84 8.62
N SER A 262 -29.34 64.33 9.85
CA SER A 262 -28.50 63.73 10.89
C SER A 262 -28.91 62.29 11.20
N ASP A 263 -30.20 62.02 11.32
CA ASP A 263 -30.73 60.68 11.61
C ASP A 263 -30.49 59.70 10.45
N MET A 264 -30.66 60.16 9.21
CA MET A 264 -30.35 59.35 8.02
C MET A 264 -28.87 59.04 7.90
N ILE A 265 -27.98 60.03 8.11
CA ILE A 265 -26.52 59.80 8.14
C ILE A 265 -26.17 58.79 9.24
N GLY A 266 -26.73 58.96 10.44
CA GLY A 266 -26.53 58.03 11.56
C GLY A 266 -26.99 56.61 11.24
N MET A 267 -28.11 56.44 10.53
CA MET A 267 -28.58 55.14 10.07
C MET A 267 -27.62 54.49 9.06
N PHE A 268 -27.16 55.25 8.05
CA PHE A 268 -26.19 54.72 7.07
C PHE A 268 -24.85 54.39 7.72
N ASP A 269 -24.37 55.20 8.66
CA ASP A 269 -23.18 54.91 9.44
C ASP A 269 -23.33 53.62 10.26
N ALA A 270 -24.48 53.44 10.92
CA ALA A 270 -24.78 52.21 11.65
C ALA A 270 -24.76 50.99 10.71
N CYS A 271 -25.28 51.11 9.49
CA CYS A 271 -25.16 50.06 8.49
C CYS A 271 -23.70 49.79 8.08
N ILE A 272 -22.88 50.83 7.90
CA ILE A 272 -21.45 50.68 7.60
C ILE A 272 -20.73 49.94 8.73
N TYR A 273 -21.01 50.28 10.00
CA TYR A 273 -20.43 49.59 11.15
C TYR A 273 -20.90 48.13 11.27
N MET A 274 -22.19 47.89 11.11
CA MET A 274 -22.78 46.54 11.17
C MET A 274 -22.13 45.59 10.15
N PHE A 275 -21.81 46.10 8.96
CA PHE A 275 -21.18 45.35 7.89
C PHE A 275 -19.70 45.69 7.68
N ALA A 276 -19.04 46.35 8.63
CA ALA A 276 -17.64 46.77 8.47
C ALA A 276 -16.68 45.61 8.16
N PRO A 277 -16.80 44.42 8.80
CA PRO A 277 -15.99 43.26 8.43
C PRO A 277 -16.29 42.72 7.02
N PHE A 278 -17.48 42.95 6.47
CA PHE A 278 -17.77 42.60 5.08
C PHE A 278 -17.10 43.59 4.12
N TRP A 279 -17.23 44.89 4.37
CA TRP A 279 -16.62 45.94 3.56
C TRP A 279 -15.10 45.89 3.56
N CYS A 280 -14.48 45.68 4.73
CA CYS A 280 -13.04 45.50 4.85
C CYS A 280 -12.55 44.28 4.06
N CYS A 281 -13.33 43.19 4.02
CA CYS A 281 -13.02 42.00 3.22
C CYS A 281 -13.05 42.33 1.72
N MET A 282 -14.07 43.07 1.25
CA MET A 282 -14.15 43.53 -0.14
C MET A 282 -12.96 44.42 -0.49
N LEU A 283 -12.63 45.40 0.36
CA LEU A 283 -11.48 46.29 0.15
C LEU A 283 -10.17 45.52 0.09
N LEU A 284 -9.94 44.58 1.01
CA LEU A 284 -8.77 43.71 1.01
C LEU A 284 -8.69 42.91 -0.30
N ARG A 285 -9.81 42.40 -0.82
CA ARG A 285 -9.86 41.68 -2.09
C ARG A 285 -9.56 42.57 -3.29
N VAL A 286 -10.04 43.82 -3.30
CA VAL A 286 -9.69 44.82 -4.33
C VAL A 286 -8.18 45.06 -4.34
N VAL A 287 -7.60 45.33 -3.17
CA VAL A 287 -6.14 45.57 -3.02
C VAL A 287 -5.33 44.34 -3.45
N GLN A 288 -5.79 43.14 -3.09
CA GLN A 288 -5.15 41.87 -3.46
C GLN A 288 -5.44 41.41 -4.89
N ARG A 289 -6.27 42.15 -5.64
CA ARG A 289 -6.77 41.79 -6.98
C ARG A 289 -7.38 40.38 -7.03
N ARG A 290 -8.19 40.06 -6.02
CA ARG A 290 -8.91 38.78 -5.90
C ARG A 290 -10.37 38.94 -6.28
N SER A 291 -11.02 37.81 -6.53
CA SER A 291 -12.45 37.81 -6.79
C SER A 291 -13.23 38.32 -5.58
N LEU A 292 -14.05 39.35 -5.79
CA LEU A 292 -14.84 40.01 -4.75
C LEU A 292 -15.91 39.11 -4.15
N LEU A 293 -16.39 38.12 -4.90
CA LEU A 293 -17.56 37.32 -4.50
C LEU A 293 -17.19 35.96 -3.90
N HIS A 294 -15.94 35.73 -3.49
CA HIS A 294 -15.59 34.58 -2.65
C HIS A 294 -16.41 34.57 -1.35
N ARG A 295 -16.64 33.38 -0.76
CA ARG A 295 -17.34 33.30 0.53
C ARG A 295 -16.49 33.98 1.60
N VAL A 296 -17.11 34.78 2.48
CA VAL A 296 -16.39 35.56 3.51
C VAL A 296 -16.00 34.68 4.70
N ALA A 297 -16.82 33.67 5.03
CA ALA A 297 -16.60 32.76 6.16
C ALA A 297 -16.41 31.31 5.73
N GLY A 298 -15.63 30.56 6.51
CA GLY A 298 -15.34 29.15 6.30
C GLY A 298 -14.32 28.92 5.18
N ARG A 299 -13.14 28.40 5.54
CA ARG A 299 -12.10 28.05 4.58
C ARG A 299 -12.02 26.54 4.45
N GLN A 300 -12.10 26.09 3.21
CA GLN A 300 -11.99 24.68 2.87
C GLN A 300 -10.84 24.48 1.89
N LEU A 301 -10.01 23.49 2.21
CA LEU A 301 -8.97 22.96 1.34
C LEU A 301 -9.36 21.53 0.96
N VAL A 302 -9.44 21.26 -0.33
CA VAL A 302 -9.61 19.91 -0.85
C VAL A 302 -8.34 19.49 -1.58
N VAL A 303 -7.76 18.35 -1.19
CA VAL A 303 -6.58 17.76 -1.79
C VAL A 303 -6.98 16.54 -2.61
N ALA A 304 -6.71 16.58 -3.91
CA ALA A 304 -7.02 15.51 -4.84
C ALA A 304 -5.75 14.97 -5.49
N ASP A 305 -5.31 13.78 -5.11
CA ASP A 305 -4.15 13.08 -5.67
C ASP A 305 -4.34 11.57 -5.46
N VAL A 306 -3.37 10.76 -5.84
CA VAL A 306 -3.33 9.32 -5.53
C VAL A 306 -3.61 9.09 -4.03
N PRO A 307 -4.30 8.01 -3.66
CA PRO A 307 -4.89 7.86 -2.32
C PRO A 307 -3.93 8.14 -1.17
N TRP A 308 -2.73 7.56 -1.20
CA TRP A 308 -1.75 7.74 -0.12
C TRP A 308 -1.23 9.18 0.00
N VAL A 309 -1.06 9.90 -1.12
CA VAL A 309 -0.59 11.30 -1.12
C VAL A 309 -1.68 12.21 -0.60
N SER A 310 -2.90 12.07 -1.11
CA SER A 310 -4.00 12.95 -0.74
C SER A 310 -4.35 12.81 0.74
N GLN A 311 -4.41 11.57 1.26
CA GLN A 311 -4.64 11.30 2.68
C GLN A 311 -3.47 11.75 3.57
N ALA A 312 -2.21 11.50 3.17
CA ALA A 312 -1.05 11.95 3.94
C ALA A 312 -0.95 13.48 4.02
N VAL A 313 -1.28 14.19 2.92
CA VAL A 313 -1.32 15.65 2.88
C VAL A 313 -2.48 16.18 3.73
N GLU A 314 -3.67 15.58 3.67
CA GLU A 314 -4.77 15.95 4.56
C GLU A 314 -4.34 15.83 6.03
N ALA A 315 -3.77 14.70 6.43
CA ALA A 315 -3.28 14.50 7.79
C ALA A 315 -2.19 15.53 8.16
N PHE A 316 -1.28 15.84 7.22
CA PHE A 316 -0.23 16.84 7.43
C PHE A 316 -0.79 18.25 7.67
N VAL A 317 -1.69 18.73 6.79
CA VAL A 317 -2.25 20.08 6.90
C VAL A 317 -3.19 20.19 8.10
N SER A 318 -4.00 19.18 8.37
CA SER A 318 -4.86 19.14 9.57
C SER A 318 -4.03 19.26 10.85
N LYS A 319 -2.88 18.57 10.93
CA LYS A 319 -1.93 18.72 12.04
C LYS A 319 -1.34 20.12 12.10
N LEU A 320 -0.93 20.73 10.97
CA LEU A 320 -0.40 22.11 10.97
C LEU A 320 -1.40 23.14 11.52
N PHE A 321 -2.70 22.95 11.27
CA PHE A 321 -3.75 23.87 11.70
C PHE A 321 -4.41 23.51 13.04
N ALA A 322 -4.00 22.43 13.72
CA ALA A 322 -4.65 21.95 14.93
C ALA A 322 -4.60 22.93 16.13
N LEU A 323 -3.58 23.80 16.18
CA LEU A 323 -3.45 24.85 17.20
C LEU A 323 -3.88 26.23 16.69
N SER A 324 -4.32 26.32 15.43
CA SER A 324 -4.75 27.60 14.85
C SER A 324 -6.10 28.05 15.43
N TYR A 325 -6.29 29.36 15.54
CA TYR A 325 -7.57 29.92 15.97
C TYR A 325 -8.67 29.64 14.96
N SER A 326 -9.90 29.44 15.45
CA SER A 326 -11.09 29.15 14.62
C SER A 326 -11.25 30.10 13.43
N MET A 327 -10.97 31.39 13.61
CA MET A 327 -11.08 32.41 12.55
C MET A 327 -10.05 32.28 11.43
N THR A 328 -8.96 31.55 11.66
CA THR A 328 -7.92 31.20 10.66
C THR A 328 -7.83 29.68 10.45
N SER A 329 -8.83 28.94 10.91
CA SER A 329 -8.87 27.48 10.76
C SER A 329 -9.15 27.10 9.31
N LEU A 330 -8.66 25.91 8.94
CA LEU A 330 -8.81 25.37 7.59
C LEU A 330 -9.45 23.99 7.70
N ASN A 331 -10.62 23.82 7.10
CA ASN A 331 -11.23 22.50 6.96
C ASN A 331 -10.57 21.78 5.79
N VAL A 332 -9.84 20.70 6.08
CA VAL A 332 -9.08 19.96 5.08
C VAL A 332 -9.81 18.66 4.75
N ALA A 333 -9.88 18.34 3.47
CA ALA A 333 -10.44 17.10 2.98
C ALA A 333 -9.55 16.51 1.87
N SER A 334 -9.47 15.20 1.76
CA SER A 334 -8.83 14.51 0.65
C SER A 334 -9.75 13.57 -0.11
N SER A 335 -9.39 13.28 -1.35
CA SER A 335 -10.05 12.25 -2.15
C SER A 335 -9.21 11.83 -3.36
N ASN A 336 -9.57 10.68 -3.92
CA ASN A 336 -9.00 10.23 -5.19
C ASN A 336 -9.74 10.87 -6.38
N PRO A 337 -9.08 11.71 -7.21
CA PRO A 337 -9.69 12.34 -8.39
C PRO A 337 -10.13 11.34 -9.47
N VAL A 338 -9.58 10.12 -9.46
CA VAL A 338 -9.87 9.08 -10.45
C VAL A 338 -11.12 8.27 -10.09
N ASP A 339 -11.58 8.36 -8.85
CA ASP A 339 -12.61 7.47 -8.28
C ASP A 339 -13.70 8.31 -7.61
N HIS A 340 -13.55 8.61 -6.33
CA HIS A 340 -14.66 9.13 -5.53
C HIS A 340 -14.67 10.66 -5.34
N PHE A 341 -13.68 11.42 -5.82
CA PHE A 341 -13.66 12.89 -5.64
C PHE A 341 -14.92 13.57 -6.19
N VAL A 342 -15.34 13.18 -7.40
CA VAL A 342 -16.50 13.78 -8.05
C VAL A 342 -17.74 13.62 -7.17
N HIS A 343 -18.06 12.38 -6.80
CA HIS A 343 -19.26 12.09 -6.03
C HIS A 343 -19.18 12.55 -4.57
N ARG A 344 -18.00 12.50 -3.95
CA ARG A 344 -17.82 12.80 -2.53
C ARG A 344 -17.69 14.29 -2.24
N TYR A 345 -17.09 15.06 -3.14
CA TYR A 345 -16.70 16.44 -2.82
C TYR A 345 -17.17 17.51 -3.79
N THR A 346 -17.48 17.23 -5.06
CA THR A 346 -17.85 18.32 -5.99
C THR A 346 -19.07 19.10 -5.50
N HIS A 347 -20.10 18.43 -4.98
CA HIS A 347 -21.27 19.07 -4.36
C HIS A 347 -20.98 19.88 -3.07
N ARG A 348 -19.78 19.76 -2.51
CA ARG A 348 -19.30 20.51 -1.33
C ARG A 348 -18.41 21.69 -1.73
N ILE A 349 -17.99 21.77 -2.99
CA ILE A 349 -17.17 22.86 -3.49
C ILE A 349 -18.02 24.12 -3.58
N VAL A 350 -17.52 25.18 -2.94
CA VAL A 350 -18.15 26.49 -2.92
C VAL A 350 -17.18 27.56 -3.40
N ARG A 351 -17.69 28.74 -3.72
CA ARG A 351 -16.91 29.93 -4.09
C ARG A 351 -15.80 30.21 -3.07
N GLY A 352 -14.55 30.23 -3.52
CA GLY A 352 -13.37 30.42 -2.66
C GLY A 352 -12.82 29.15 -1.98
N THR A 353 -13.33 27.96 -2.33
CA THR A 353 -12.69 26.69 -1.94
C THR A 353 -11.30 26.60 -2.57
N LEU A 354 -10.30 26.19 -1.80
CA LEU A 354 -8.95 25.94 -2.30
C LEU A 354 -8.88 24.48 -2.76
N LEU A 355 -8.60 24.25 -4.05
CA LEU A 355 -8.52 22.90 -4.61
C LEU A 355 -7.08 22.62 -5.06
N ALA A 356 -6.39 21.74 -4.34
CA ALA A 356 -5.02 21.31 -4.64
C ALA A 356 -5.04 19.95 -5.33
N VAL A 357 -4.51 19.87 -6.56
CA VAL A 357 -4.64 18.67 -7.39
C VAL A 357 -3.28 18.17 -7.85
N GLY A 358 -2.98 16.92 -7.55
CA GLY A 358 -1.85 16.22 -8.13
C GLY A 358 -2.17 15.73 -9.53
N ARG A 359 -1.29 16.04 -10.49
CA ARG A 359 -1.41 15.57 -11.86
C ARG A 359 -0.32 14.55 -12.20
N PRO A 360 -0.69 13.38 -12.73
CA PRO A 360 0.29 12.41 -13.22
C PRO A 360 0.95 12.92 -14.51
N ASP A 361 2.06 12.32 -14.89
CA ASP A 361 2.83 12.74 -16.07
C ASP A 361 2.18 12.26 -17.38
N ALA A 362 1.29 13.07 -17.96
CA ALA A 362 0.55 12.69 -19.18
C ALA A 362 1.42 12.53 -20.44
N ARG A 363 2.73 12.81 -20.38
CA ARG A 363 3.68 12.44 -21.44
C ARG A 363 3.82 10.93 -21.59
N LEU A 364 3.51 10.19 -20.52
CA LEU A 364 3.53 8.74 -20.45
C LEU A 364 2.15 8.18 -20.84
N PRO A 365 2.03 7.35 -21.89
CA PRO A 365 0.76 6.84 -22.39
C PRO A 365 -0.10 6.14 -21.33
N ALA A 366 0.50 5.34 -20.45
CA ALA A 366 -0.22 4.63 -19.38
C ALA A 366 -0.86 5.62 -18.40
N LEU A 367 -0.17 6.74 -18.14
CA LEU A 367 -0.63 7.79 -17.23
C LEU A 367 -1.53 8.81 -17.91
N SER A 368 -1.52 8.90 -19.24
CA SER A 368 -2.33 9.87 -19.99
C SER A 368 -3.84 9.70 -19.76
N ARG A 369 -4.31 8.46 -19.56
CA ARG A 369 -5.71 8.18 -19.21
C ARG A 369 -6.04 8.68 -17.81
N VAL A 370 -5.15 8.41 -16.86
CA VAL A 370 -5.29 8.88 -15.47
C VAL A 370 -5.32 10.41 -15.42
N ASP A 371 -4.41 11.07 -16.14
CA ASP A 371 -4.38 12.53 -16.23
C ASP A 371 -5.69 13.09 -16.81
N LYS A 372 -6.23 12.50 -17.88
CA LYS A 372 -7.52 12.93 -18.45
C LYS A 372 -8.67 12.81 -17.46
N THR A 373 -8.73 11.73 -16.70
CA THR A 373 -9.74 11.56 -15.64
C THR A 373 -9.59 12.64 -14.57
N VAL A 374 -8.35 12.91 -14.13
CA VAL A 374 -8.06 14.00 -13.19
C VAL A 374 -8.50 15.35 -13.77
N CYS A 375 -8.19 15.63 -15.04
CA CYS A 375 -8.59 16.87 -15.70
C CYS A 375 -10.11 17.05 -15.78
N LEU A 376 -10.84 15.97 -16.06
CA LEU A 376 -12.30 15.97 -16.10
C LEU A 376 -12.87 16.24 -14.71
N ALA A 377 -12.38 15.54 -13.68
CA ALA A 377 -12.75 15.76 -12.29
C ALA A 377 -12.52 17.22 -11.85
N VAL A 378 -11.36 17.79 -12.19
CA VAL A 378 -11.03 19.18 -11.90
C VAL A 378 -11.92 20.16 -12.65
N SER A 379 -12.24 19.86 -13.91
CA SER A 379 -13.10 20.71 -14.73
C SER A 379 -14.53 20.74 -14.17
N GLN A 380 -15.05 19.59 -13.75
CA GLN A 380 -16.34 19.49 -13.07
C GLN A 380 -16.33 20.30 -11.77
N ALA A 381 -15.33 20.12 -10.91
CA ALA A 381 -15.17 20.91 -9.69
C ALA A 381 -15.07 22.42 -9.93
N SER A 382 -14.35 22.83 -10.98
CA SER A 382 -14.15 24.25 -11.32
C SER A 382 -15.35 24.87 -12.03
N SER A 383 -16.21 24.06 -12.65
CA SER A 383 -17.47 24.48 -13.29
C SER A 383 -18.59 24.79 -12.30
N ILE A 384 -18.43 24.42 -11.01
CA ILE A 384 -19.36 24.80 -9.95
C ILE A 384 -19.11 26.26 -9.60
N ILE A 385 -19.89 27.13 -10.25
CA ILE A 385 -19.73 28.57 -10.21
C ILE A 385 -20.99 29.18 -9.59
N ASN A 386 -20.80 30.13 -8.67
CA ASN A 386 -21.88 30.95 -8.14
C ASN A 386 -21.46 32.43 -8.20
N LEU A 387 -22.32 33.29 -8.75
CA LEU A 387 -22.03 34.70 -9.05
C LEU A 387 -20.76 34.89 -9.90
N GLY A 388 -20.52 34.00 -10.87
CA GLY A 388 -19.33 34.07 -11.74
C GLY A 388 -18.02 33.66 -11.05
N VAL A 389 -18.07 33.12 -9.83
CA VAL A 389 -16.88 32.71 -9.07
C VAL A 389 -16.94 31.24 -8.65
N GLY A 390 -15.88 30.49 -8.94
CA GLY A 390 -15.73 29.08 -8.60
C GLY A 390 -14.71 28.83 -7.47
N CYS A 391 -14.09 27.64 -7.50
CA CYS A 391 -12.96 27.31 -6.63
C CYS A 391 -11.63 27.85 -7.17
N GLU A 392 -10.66 28.06 -6.28
CA GLU A 392 -9.29 28.40 -6.65
C GLU A 392 -8.48 27.12 -6.81
N THR A 393 -8.33 26.67 -8.06
CA THR A 393 -7.66 25.41 -8.39
C THR A 393 -6.16 25.59 -8.62
N LEU A 394 -5.35 24.79 -7.93
CA LEU A 394 -3.93 24.61 -8.15
C LEU A 394 -3.68 23.19 -8.67
N THR A 395 -2.91 23.08 -9.75
CA THR A 395 -2.38 21.79 -10.22
C THR A 395 -0.88 21.69 -9.95
N LEU A 396 -0.43 20.54 -9.48
CA LEU A 396 0.97 20.22 -9.18
C LEU A 396 1.35 18.90 -9.84
N GLY A 397 2.42 18.85 -10.63
CA GLY A 397 2.86 17.62 -11.27
C GLY A 397 3.91 17.86 -12.34
N HIS A 398 4.25 16.83 -13.11
CA HIS A 398 5.29 16.89 -14.14
C HIS A 398 4.78 17.34 -15.51
N HIS A 399 3.46 17.41 -15.67
CA HIS A 399 2.82 17.82 -16.90
C HIS A 399 3.08 19.31 -17.20
N PRO A 400 3.61 19.67 -18.38
CA PRO A 400 4.00 21.05 -18.67
C PRO A 400 2.82 21.99 -18.95
N HIS A 401 1.65 21.47 -19.32
CA HIS A 401 0.51 22.32 -19.70
C HIS A 401 -0.43 22.58 -18.54
N LYS A 402 -0.73 23.87 -18.36
CA LYS A 402 -1.77 24.39 -17.46
C LYS A 402 -3.15 24.04 -18.00
N LEU A 403 -4.06 23.58 -17.14
CA LEU A 403 -5.48 23.43 -17.50
C LEU A 403 -6.14 24.79 -17.63
N SER A 404 -7.01 24.96 -18.63
CA SER A 404 -7.74 26.21 -18.88
C SER A 404 -8.50 26.72 -17.65
N LEU A 405 -9.12 25.80 -16.90
CA LEU A 405 -9.89 26.09 -15.69
C LEU A 405 -9.05 26.13 -14.40
N ALA A 406 -7.77 25.77 -14.44
CA ALA A 406 -6.91 25.86 -13.26
C ALA A 406 -6.41 27.30 -13.06
N ALA A 407 -6.50 27.82 -11.84
CA ALA A 407 -5.96 29.14 -11.53
C ALA A 407 -4.43 29.15 -11.69
N VAL A 408 -3.75 28.12 -11.18
CA VAL A 408 -2.29 27.99 -11.21
C VAL A 408 -1.87 26.56 -11.57
N ALA A 409 -0.78 26.42 -12.31
CA ALA A 409 -0.10 25.15 -12.54
C ALA A 409 1.37 25.28 -12.14
N VAL A 410 1.82 24.40 -11.27
CA VAL A 410 3.21 24.30 -10.83
C VAL A 410 3.81 23.04 -11.44
N LYS A 411 4.78 23.24 -12.33
CA LYS A 411 5.51 22.15 -12.97
C LYS A 411 6.65 21.70 -12.06
N LEU A 412 6.67 20.42 -11.71
CA LEU A 412 7.76 19.78 -11.00
C LEU A 412 8.91 19.43 -11.96
N PRO A 413 10.16 19.47 -11.48
CA PRO A 413 11.31 19.09 -12.28
C PRO A 413 11.26 17.61 -12.65
N THR A 414 11.81 17.28 -13.81
CA THR A 414 11.90 15.90 -14.30
C THR A 414 13.36 15.55 -14.50
N VAL A 415 13.87 14.57 -13.76
CA VAL A 415 15.25 14.06 -13.89
C VAL A 415 15.28 12.69 -14.58
N ARG A 416 14.11 12.06 -14.78
CA ARG A 416 14.03 10.79 -15.49
C ARG A 416 14.48 10.93 -16.96
N PRO A 417 15.14 9.91 -17.52
CA PRO A 417 15.31 9.80 -18.97
C PRO A 417 13.96 9.82 -19.70
N ALA A 418 14.00 10.17 -20.98
CA ALA A 418 12.85 10.01 -21.85
C ALA A 418 12.55 8.52 -22.02
N PHE A 419 11.29 8.12 -21.85
CA PHE A 419 10.85 6.77 -22.16
C PHE A 419 10.90 6.53 -23.66
N ALA A 420 11.08 5.28 -24.08
CA ALA A 420 11.14 4.91 -25.50
C ALA A 420 9.92 5.42 -26.29
N VAL A 421 8.74 5.48 -25.65
CA VAL A 421 7.52 6.00 -26.25
C VAL A 421 7.53 7.51 -26.50
N GLU A 422 8.24 8.28 -25.68
CA GLU A 422 8.44 9.72 -25.89
C GLU A 422 9.39 9.98 -27.06
N LEU A 423 10.42 9.14 -27.20
CA LEU A 423 11.38 9.19 -28.31
C LEU A 423 10.75 8.79 -29.64
N ALA A 424 9.95 7.72 -29.66
CA ALA A 424 9.23 7.24 -30.84
C ALA A 424 8.17 8.24 -31.33
N GLY A 425 7.66 9.09 -30.43
CA GLY A 425 6.73 10.17 -30.75
C GLY A 425 7.39 11.44 -31.34
N GLY A 426 8.73 11.51 -31.42
CA GLY A 426 9.45 12.70 -31.89
C GLY A 426 9.36 13.90 -30.93
N ALA A 427 9.21 13.67 -29.63
CA ALA A 427 8.86 14.69 -28.64
C ALA A 427 10.07 15.46 -28.03
N SER A 428 11.25 15.41 -28.64
CA SER A 428 12.47 16.04 -28.11
C SER A 428 12.68 17.52 -28.52
N GLY A 429 11.71 18.17 -29.18
CA GLY A 429 11.80 19.59 -29.56
C GLY A 429 10.95 20.51 -28.68
N PRO A 430 11.44 21.70 -28.26
CA PRO A 430 10.64 22.73 -27.61
C PRO A 430 9.69 23.36 -28.65
N GLY A 431 8.57 22.69 -28.93
CA GLY A 431 7.56 23.17 -29.90
C GLY A 431 6.83 22.07 -30.69
N ALA A 432 7.28 20.82 -30.63
CA ALA A 432 6.57 19.73 -31.31
C ALA A 432 5.32 19.33 -30.52
N THR A 433 4.13 19.48 -31.11
CA THR A 433 2.85 19.06 -30.53
C THR A 433 2.52 17.61 -30.94
N PRO A 434 2.67 16.60 -30.06
CA PRO A 434 2.39 15.20 -30.39
C PRO A 434 0.88 14.87 -30.31
N TRP A 435 0.09 15.75 -29.69
CA TRP A 435 -1.29 15.47 -29.30
C TRP A 435 -2.25 15.24 -30.49
N ARG A 436 -2.08 15.95 -31.62
CA ARG A 436 -2.90 15.74 -32.83
C ARG A 436 -2.66 14.40 -33.54
N ARG A 437 -1.50 13.76 -33.33
CA ARG A 437 -1.16 12.45 -33.94
C ARG A 437 -1.54 11.29 -33.02
N ALA A 438 -1.40 11.47 -31.71
CA ALA A 438 -1.89 10.51 -30.71
C ALA A 438 -3.43 10.42 -30.68
N GLU A 439 -4.15 11.54 -30.88
CA GLU A 439 -5.62 11.54 -31.04
C GLU A 439 -6.08 10.65 -32.20
N ARG A 440 -5.40 10.70 -33.36
CA ARG A 440 -5.78 9.87 -34.51
C ARG A 440 -5.51 8.38 -34.29
N ARG A 441 -4.40 8.01 -33.64
CA ARG A 441 -4.08 6.59 -33.40
C ARG A 441 -4.92 5.95 -32.30
N ILE A 442 -5.25 6.69 -31.24
CA ILE A 442 -6.09 6.19 -30.15
C ILE A 442 -7.57 6.15 -30.57
N SER A 443 -8.03 7.11 -31.40
CA SER A 443 -9.36 7.06 -32.01
C SER A 443 -9.53 5.82 -32.90
N ILE A 444 -8.56 5.51 -33.75
CA ILE A 444 -8.65 4.34 -34.65
C ILE A 444 -8.56 3.02 -33.86
N GLY A 445 -7.63 2.89 -32.90
CA GLY A 445 -7.51 1.66 -32.09
C GLY A 445 -8.67 1.42 -31.10
N GLY A 446 -9.28 2.49 -30.60
CA GLY A 446 -10.44 2.43 -29.71
C GLY A 446 -11.73 2.04 -30.44
N ILE A 447 -11.91 2.49 -31.69
CA ILE A 447 -13.08 2.15 -32.51
C ILE A 447 -13.09 0.64 -32.84
N TYR A 448 -11.93 0.03 -33.15
CA TYR A 448 -11.87 -1.42 -33.41
C TYR A 448 -12.09 -2.30 -32.16
N ARG A 449 -11.74 -1.85 -30.95
CA ARG A 449 -12.03 -2.62 -29.72
C ARG A 449 -13.48 -2.49 -29.24
N ALA A 450 -14.12 -1.34 -29.44
CA ALA A 450 -15.53 -1.16 -29.07
C ALA A 450 -16.49 -1.87 -30.04
N SER A 451 -16.20 -1.86 -31.35
CA SER A 451 -17.04 -2.52 -32.35
C SER A 451 -16.99 -4.05 -32.28
N SER A 452 -15.92 -4.63 -31.74
CA SER A 452 -15.78 -6.09 -31.57
C SER A 452 -16.59 -6.63 -30.39
N VAL A 453 -16.85 -5.80 -29.37
CA VAL A 453 -17.59 -6.20 -28.16
C VAL A 453 -19.08 -5.87 -28.28
N GLN A 454 -19.46 -4.83 -29.05
CA GLN A 454 -20.87 -4.48 -29.26
C GLN A 454 -21.60 -5.32 -30.33
N LEU A 455 -20.88 -6.11 -31.14
CA LEU A 455 -21.51 -7.01 -32.13
C LEU A 455 -21.97 -8.36 -31.55
N LEU A 456 -21.75 -8.62 -30.26
CA LEU A 456 -22.12 -9.87 -29.59
C LEU A 456 -23.24 -9.73 -28.53
N GLU A 457 -23.70 -8.52 -28.20
CA GLU A 457 -24.70 -8.31 -27.13
C GLU A 457 -26.05 -7.70 -27.58
N HIS A 458 -26.24 -7.40 -28.86
CA HIS A 458 -27.55 -6.97 -29.39
C HIS A 458 -28.30 -8.10 -30.11
N ARG A 459 -28.72 -9.12 -29.35
CA ARG A 459 -29.84 -10.00 -29.72
C ARG A 459 -30.45 -10.67 -28.49
N ALA A 460 -31.10 -9.87 -27.64
CA ALA A 460 -32.09 -10.36 -26.69
C ALA A 460 -33.06 -9.23 -26.32
N ALA A 461 -34.15 -9.11 -27.06
CA ALA A 461 -35.39 -8.50 -26.60
C ALA A 461 -36.56 -9.21 -27.28
N PRO A 462 -37.72 -9.30 -26.59
CA PRO A 462 -38.68 -10.39 -26.76
C PRO A 462 -39.76 -10.06 -27.79
N GLU A 463 -40.43 -11.08 -28.32
CA GLU A 463 -41.89 -11.09 -28.41
C GLU A 463 -42.44 -12.47 -28.81
N SER A 464 -43.63 -12.73 -28.28
CA SER A 464 -44.54 -13.84 -28.50
C SER A 464 -44.84 -14.14 -29.97
N GLY A 465 -45.11 -15.40 -30.29
CA GLY A 465 -45.82 -15.73 -31.52
C GLY A 465 -45.66 -17.17 -31.98
N GLU A 466 -46.75 -17.91 -31.86
CA GLU A 466 -47.06 -19.24 -32.39
C GLU A 466 -46.51 -19.62 -33.78
N SER A 467 -46.21 -20.92 -33.87
CA SER A 467 -46.55 -21.86 -34.96
C SER A 467 -45.79 -21.86 -36.31
N ALA A 468 -45.24 -23.06 -36.55
CA ALA A 468 -45.33 -23.87 -37.77
C ALA A 468 -44.50 -23.56 -39.03
N GLU A 469 -43.87 -24.67 -39.47
CA GLU A 469 -43.69 -25.15 -40.83
C GLU A 469 -42.64 -24.53 -41.78
N ALA A 470 -41.55 -25.30 -41.90
CA ALA A 470 -41.22 -26.07 -43.11
C ALA A 470 -40.55 -25.40 -44.33
N THR A 471 -39.42 -26.03 -44.68
CA THR A 471 -38.95 -26.39 -46.04
C THR A 471 -38.17 -25.40 -46.92
N THR A 472 -37.06 -25.97 -47.42
CA THR A 472 -36.42 -25.79 -48.74
C THR A 472 -35.50 -24.59 -48.96
N GLY A 473 -34.28 -24.91 -49.38
CA GLY A 473 -33.29 -23.94 -49.83
C GLY A 473 -33.43 -23.55 -51.30
N ALA A 474 -32.82 -22.42 -51.65
CA ALA A 474 -32.13 -22.16 -52.93
C ALA A 474 -31.56 -20.73 -52.95
N ARG A 475 -30.25 -20.65 -53.24
CA ARG A 475 -29.53 -19.75 -54.17
C ARG A 475 -29.81 -18.23 -54.28
N LEU A 476 -28.71 -17.52 -54.60
CA LEU A 476 -28.48 -16.18 -55.21
C LEU A 476 -28.21 -15.03 -54.19
N VAL A 477 -27.27 -14.08 -54.39
CA VAL A 477 -26.11 -13.91 -55.29
C VAL A 477 -25.33 -12.62 -54.88
N HIS A 478 -24.02 -12.58 -55.19
CA HIS A 478 -23.10 -11.41 -55.34
C HIS A 478 -22.82 -10.51 -54.12
N GLY A 479 -21.62 -9.99 -53.88
CA GLY A 479 -20.35 -10.02 -54.61
C GLY A 479 -19.40 -8.97 -54.01
N ALA A 480 -18.13 -9.34 -53.78
CA ALA A 480 -16.99 -8.41 -53.69
C ALA A 480 -15.69 -9.24 -53.73
N ARG A 481 -15.10 -9.31 -54.92
CA ARG A 481 -13.85 -10.00 -55.23
C ARG A 481 -12.74 -8.94 -55.16
N VAL A 482 -11.86 -9.01 -54.16
CA VAL A 482 -10.61 -8.25 -54.15
C VAL A 482 -9.56 -9.12 -54.82
N VAL A 483 -9.04 -8.62 -55.94
CA VAL A 483 -7.94 -9.19 -56.71
C VAL A 483 -6.64 -8.88 -55.97
N LEU A 484 -5.87 -9.91 -55.63
CA LEU A 484 -4.46 -9.79 -55.28
C LEU A 484 -3.69 -10.37 -56.46
N GLU A 485 -2.98 -9.51 -57.18
CA GLU A 485 -2.04 -9.90 -58.22
C GLU A 485 -0.72 -10.35 -57.59
N ASP A 486 -0.18 -11.42 -58.16
CA ASP A 486 1.08 -12.06 -57.84
C ASP A 486 2.27 -11.14 -58.15
N VAL A 487 3.13 -10.94 -57.15
CA VAL A 487 4.51 -10.48 -57.35
C VAL A 487 5.42 -11.58 -56.84
N GLU A 488 5.78 -12.50 -57.75
CA GLU A 488 6.84 -13.47 -57.56
C GLU A 488 8.20 -12.77 -57.66
N GLY A 489 9.06 -12.94 -56.65
CA GLY A 489 10.49 -12.59 -56.76
C GLY A 489 11.08 -11.82 -55.57
N ALA A 490 10.93 -12.31 -54.34
CA ALA A 490 11.80 -11.91 -53.24
C ALA A 490 12.08 -13.12 -52.33
N PRO A 491 13.34 -13.34 -51.87
CA PRO A 491 13.68 -14.50 -51.06
C PRO A 491 12.92 -14.49 -49.73
N MET A 492 12.30 -15.63 -49.40
CA MET A 492 11.64 -15.92 -48.13
C MET A 492 12.59 -15.67 -46.95
N LEU A 493 12.60 -14.45 -46.42
CA LEU A 493 12.87 -14.23 -45.01
C LEU A 493 11.66 -14.78 -44.26
N GLN A 494 11.87 -15.83 -43.46
CA GLN A 494 10.88 -16.38 -42.53
C GLN A 494 10.43 -15.27 -41.57
N ALA A 495 9.44 -14.48 -41.98
CA ALA A 495 8.76 -13.56 -41.10
C ALA A 495 7.96 -14.42 -40.11
N PRO A 496 8.13 -14.24 -38.79
CA PRO A 496 7.30 -14.94 -37.82
C PRO A 496 5.82 -14.59 -38.10
N PRO A 497 4.89 -15.54 -37.92
CA PRO A 497 3.48 -15.32 -38.23
C PRO A 497 2.97 -14.08 -37.49
N ILE A 498 2.14 -13.28 -38.16
CA ILE A 498 1.62 -11.97 -37.68
C ILE A 498 1.08 -12.04 -36.23
N GLY A 499 0.51 -13.18 -35.82
CA GLY A 499 0.06 -13.41 -34.43
C GLY A 499 1.18 -13.48 -33.38
N ALA A 500 2.37 -13.97 -33.71
CA ALA A 500 3.52 -13.97 -32.82
C ALA A 500 4.05 -12.55 -32.60
N TRP A 501 4.05 -11.73 -33.66
CA TRP A 501 4.44 -10.32 -33.62
C TRP A 501 3.49 -9.48 -32.76
N MET A 502 2.17 -9.67 -32.94
CA MET A 502 1.15 -9.03 -32.10
C MET A 502 1.28 -9.44 -30.63
N SER A 503 1.50 -10.72 -30.34
CA SER A 503 1.68 -11.21 -28.96
C SER A 503 2.94 -10.64 -28.27
N GLN A 504 4.01 -10.41 -29.04
CA GLN A 504 5.24 -9.80 -28.53
C GLN A 504 5.03 -8.30 -28.27
N GLN A 505 4.38 -7.60 -29.19
CA GLN A 505 4.10 -6.17 -29.07
C GLN A 505 3.12 -5.87 -27.92
N GLU A 506 2.12 -6.73 -27.70
CA GLU A 506 1.21 -6.63 -26.54
C GLU A 506 1.92 -6.86 -25.20
N ARG A 507 2.85 -7.82 -25.14
CA ARG A 507 3.68 -8.07 -23.95
C ARG A 507 4.63 -6.91 -23.67
N GLU A 508 5.22 -6.31 -24.71
CA GLU A 508 6.09 -5.15 -24.57
C GLU A 508 5.31 -3.90 -24.16
N ALA A 509 4.10 -3.69 -24.69
CA ALA A 509 3.21 -2.60 -24.29
C ALA A 509 2.79 -2.73 -22.81
N GLY A 510 2.36 -3.92 -22.38
CA GLY A 510 1.99 -4.17 -20.98
C GLY A 510 3.14 -3.98 -19.99
N ARG A 511 4.38 -4.25 -20.40
CA ARG A 511 5.59 -3.97 -19.60
C ARG A 511 5.87 -2.48 -19.47
N GLY A 512 5.71 -1.72 -20.56
CA GLY A 512 5.80 -0.27 -20.54
C GLY A 512 4.81 0.34 -19.55
N GLU A 513 3.55 -0.10 -19.59
CA GLU A 513 2.50 0.36 -18.67
C GLU A 513 2.86 0.09 -17.20
N LEU A 514 3.42 -1.09 -16.90
CA LEU A 514 3.87 -1.43 -15.54
C LEU A 514 5.00 -0.50 -15.04
N LEU A 515 6.00 -0.20 -15.88
CA LEU A 515 7.11 0.67 -15.50
C LEU A 515 6.63 2.11 -15.29
N GLU A 516 5.75 2.60 -16.16
CA GLU A 516 5.13 3.93 -16.03
C GLU A 516 4.27 4.02 -14.76
N ALA A 517 3.52 2.97 -14.43
CA ALA A 517 2.75 2.90 -13.18
C ALA A 517 3.66 2.93 -11.95
N LEU A 518 4.73 2.13 -11.92
CA LEU A 518 5.70 2.14 -10.81
C LEU A 518 6.44 3.48 -10.71
N TYR A 519 6.75 4.13 -11.82
CA TYR A 519 7.33 5.47 -11.81
C TYR A 519 6.38 6.48 -11.15
N GLU A 520 5.09 6.43 -11.52
CA GLU A 520 4.07 7.29 -10.95
C GLU A 520 3.91 7.09 -9.45
N THR A 521 3.76 5.84 -8.99
CA THR A 521 3.50 5.52 -7.58
C THR A 521 4.73 5.69 -6.69
N ARG A 522 5.95 5.49 -7.22
CA ARG A 522 7.19 5.52 -6.44
C ARG A 522 7.95 6.84 -6.51
N PHE A 523 7.90 7.58 -7.61
CA PHE A 523 8.74 8.78 -7.74
C PHE A 523 7.89 10.03 -7.97
N ALA A 524 7.00 10.02 -8.96
CA ALA A 524 6.23 11.22 -9.30
C ALA A 524 5.28 11.63 -8.18
N ALA A 525 4.54 10.67 -7.60
CA ALA A 525 3.63 10.91 -6.49
C ALA A 525 4.36 11.43 -5.25
N LEU A 526 5.54 10.91 -4.94
CA LEU A 526 6.35 11.38 -3.82
C LEU A 526 6.85 12.81 -4.02
N GLN A 527 7.27 13.16 -5.24
CA GLN A 527 7.66 14.53 -5.55
C GLN A 527 6.48 15.50 -5.44
N ARG A 528 5.26 15.10 -5.82
CA ARG A 528 4.05 15.88 -5.57
C ARG A 528 3.75 16.03 -4.09
N PHE A 529 3.86 14.95 -3.31
CA PHE A 529 3.73 14.99 -1.86
C PHE A 529 4.69 16.01 -1.22
N ILE A 530 5.97 15.99 -1.60
CA ILE A 530 6.97 16.95 -1.11
C ILE A 530 6.63 18.38 -1.54
N GLY A 531 6.20 18.58 -2.79
CA GLY A 531 5.76 19.89 -3.26
C GLY A 531 4.58 20.45 -2.47
N PHE A 532 3.59 19.60 -2.14
CA PHE A 532 2.49 19.97 -1.25
C PHE A 532 2.98 20.32 0.16
N ILE A 533 3.88 19.54 0.75
CA ILE A 533 4.47 19.86 2.06
C ILE A 533 5.08 21.25 2.06
N VAL A 534 5.94 21.56 1.08
CA VAL A 534 6.61 22.87 0.99
C VAL A 534 5.60 24.00 0.94
N MET A 535 4.58 23.85 0.10
CA MET A 535 3.55 24.87 -0.09
C MET A 535 2.71 25.06 1.17
N PHE A 536 2.19 23.97 1.75
CA PHE A 536 1.30 24.05 2.92
C PHE A 536 2.03 24.40 4.21
N HIS A 537 3.29 24.00 4.35
CA HIS A 537 4.13 24.46 5.44
C HIS A 537 4.33 25.97 5.37
N ARG A 538 4.61 26.52 4.17
CA ARG A 538 4.69 27.98 3.99
C ARG A 538 3.36 28.68 4.28
N LEU A 539 2.24 28.05 3.92
CA LEU A 539 0.91 28.56 4.22
C LEU A 539 0.71 28.68 5.73
N ALA A 540 0.92 27.59 6.47
CA ALA A 540 0.78 27.55 7.93
C ALA A 540 1.74 28.51 8.65
N GLN A 541 3.01 28.56 8.22
CA GLN A 541 4.03 29.44 8.79
C GLN A 541 3.61 30.93 8.71
N VAL A 542 2.98 31.35 7.62
CA VAL A 542 2.52 32.74 7.49
C VAL A 542 1.34 33.02 8.44
N VAL A 543 0.45 32.04 8.65
CA VAL A 543 -0.66 32.16 9.61
C VAL A 543 -0.14 32.23 11.04
N GLU A 544 0.83 31.38 11.40
CA GLU A 544 1.53 31.41 12.69
C GLU A 544 2.18 32.79 12.95
N TRP A 545 2.97 33.27 11.98
CA TRP A 545 3.63 34.56 12.07
C TRP A 545 2.65 35.72 12.22
N PHE A 546 1.55 35.71 11.47
CA PHE A 546 0.51 36.73 11.58
C PHE A 546 0.04 36.91 13.02
N TRP A 547 -0.27 35.81 13.71
CA TRP A 547 -0.71 35.87 15.09
C TRP A 547 0.39 36.33 16.04
N HIS A 548 1.62 35.85 15.85
CA HIS A 548 2.76 36.32 16.63
C HIS A 548 2.96 37.83 16.52
N TYR A 549 2.93 38.40 15.31
CA TYR A 549 3.17 39.83 15.10
C TYR A 549 2.00 40.71 15.54
N ILE A 550 0.76 40.36 15.18
CA ILE A 550 -0.41 41.21 15.47
C ILE A 550 -0.71 41.27 16.97
N SER A 551 -0.45 40.19 17.70
CA SER A 551 -0.73 40.12 19.14
C SER A 551 0.47 40.46 20.01
N PHE A 552 1.59 40.92 19.42
CA PHE A 552 2.86 41.11 20.12
C PHE A 552 3.29 39.86 20.92
N GLY A 553 3.05 38.68 20.33
CA GLY A 553 3.36 37.37 20.91
C GLY A 553 2.29 36.77 21.83
N LEU A 554 1.29 37.54 22.26
CA LEU A 554 0.28 37.06 23.24
C LEU A 554 -0.59 35.91 22.71
N LEU A 555 -0.95 35.98 21.43
CA LEU A 555 -1.71 34.95 20.69
C LEU A 555 -0.79 34.13 19.78
N GLY A 556 0.52 34.18 19.99
CA GLY A 556 1.45 33.33 19.27
C GLY A 556 1.21 31.86 19.62
N TYR A 557 1.19 30.99 18.62
CA TYR A 557 1.28 29.55 18.83
C TYR A 557 2.47 29.00 18.03
N ASP A 558 2.94 27.82 18.42
CA ASP A 558 4.05 27.14 17.76
C ASP A 558 3.50 25.97 16.94
N MET A 559 3.54 26.09 15.61
CA MET A 559 3.03 25.03 14.72
C MET A 559 3.86 23.75 14.79
N SER A 560 5.09 23.77 15.32
CA SER A 560 5.88 22.56 15.50
C SER A 560 5.27 21.66 16.59
N ARG A 561 4.67 22.26 17.63
CA ARG A 561 4.00 21.52 18.72
C ARG A 561 2.76 20.76 18.22
N SER A 562 2.11 21.23 17.17
CA SER A 562 0.96 20.53 16.59
C SER A 562 1.37 19.28 15.81
N GLN A 563 2.63 19.19 15.37
CA GLN A 563 3.19 18.02 14.69
C GLN A 563 3.79 16.99 15.67
N SER A 564 4.53 17.43 16.69
CA SER A 564 5.32 16.55 17.57
C SER A 564 4.84 16.46 19.02
N GLY A 565 3.86 17.28 19.43
CA GLY A 565 3.50 17.49 20.83
C GLY A 565 2.01 17.38 21.16
N MET A 566 1.14 17.04 20.21
CA MET A 566 -0.25 16.76 20.54
C MET A 566 -0.33 15.53 21.44
N ARG A 567 -0.72 15.73 22.71
CA ARG A 567 -1.10 14.67 23.67
C ARG A 567 -2.42 13.97 23.30
N VAL A 568 -2.98 14.27 22.13
CA VAL A 568 -4.06 13.44 21.59
C VAL A 568 -3.46 12.07 21.37
N ALA A 569 -4.02 11.04 21.99
CA ALA A 569 -3.63 9.66 21.72
C ALA A 569 -3.87 9.40 20.22
N THR A 570 -2.84 9.58 19.40
CA THR A 570 -2.94 9.51 17.93
C THR A 570 -3.25 8.09 17.45
N THR A 571 -3.29 7.12 18.37
CA THR A 571 -3.81 5.79 18.09
C THR A 571 -4.65 5.30 19.26
N ALA A 572 -5.96 5.57 19.21
CA ALA A 572 -6.92 4.80 19.98
C ALA A 572 -6.83 3.34 19.53
N SER A 573 -6.53 2.45 20.48
CA SER A 573 -6.60 1.01 20.27
C SER A 573 -7.99 0.53 20.67
N PRO A 574 -8.62 -0.37 19.89
CA PRO A 574 -9.91 -0.94 20.26
C PRO A 574 -9.80 -1.94 21.43
N VAL A 575 -8.59 -2.33 21.80
CA VAL A 575 -8.31 -3.36 22.82
C VAL A 575 -7.27 -2.84 23.80
N SER A 576 -7.43 -3.17 25.08
CA SER A 576 -6.50 -2.82 26.15
C SER A 576 -5.22 -3.66 26.08
N GLY A 577 -4.13 -3.16 26.69
CA GLY A 577 -2.87 -3.90 26.72
C GLY A 577 -2.91 -5.17 27.57
N SER A 578 -3.78 -5.23 28.58
CA SER A 578 -4.00 -6.42 29.41
C SER A 578 -4.67 -7.54 28.61
N GLU A 579 -5.75 -7.24 27.90
CA GLU A 579 -6.48 -8.23 27.09
C GLU A 579 -5.59 -8.83 25.99
N VAL A 580 -4.76 -8.01 25.35
CA VAL A 580 -3.80 -8.52 24.35
C VAL A 580 -2.79 -9.47 24.99
N ARG A 581 -2.31 -9.20 26.21
CA ARG A 581 -1.35 -10.08 26.90
C ARG A 581 -1.99 -11.41 27.30
N GLU A 582 -3.21 -11.37 27.81
CA GLU A 582 -4.00 -12.57 28.12
C GLU A 582 -4.19 -13.40 26.86
N ARG A 583 -4.62 -12.78 25.76
CA ARG A 583 -4.82 -13.50 24.50
C ARG A 583 -3.54 -14.08 23.91
N VAL A 584 -2.39 -13.41 24.09
CA VAL A 584 -1.08 -13.96 23.71
C VAL A 584 -0.75 -15.21 24.52
N ALA A 585 -1.10 -15.24 25.82
CA ALA A 585 -0.90 -16.42 26.65
C ALA A 585 -1.80 -17.58 26.18
N ASP A 586 -3.08 -17.33 25.90
CA ASP A 586 -4.01 -18.34 25.38
C ASP A 586 -3.51 -18.95 24.08
N LEU A 587 -3.08 -18.11 23.12
CA LEU A 587 -2.57 -18.57 21.83
C LEU A 587 -1.29 -19.40 21.97
N ALA A 588 -0.44 -19.08 22.95
CA ALA A 588 0.75 -19.87 23.23
C ALA A 588 0.39 -21.25 23.79
N GLU A 589 -0.62 -21.34 24.66
CA GLU A 589 -1.14 -22.61 25.18
C GLU A 589 -1.80 -23.46 24.08
N GLU A 590 -2.59 -22.84 23.21
CA GLU A 590 -3.18 -23.50 22.03
C GLU A 590 -2.10 -24.05 21.09
N GLU A 591 -1.03 -23.29 20.82
CA GLU A 591 0.08 -23.71 19.97
C GLU A 591 0.87 -24.88 20.58
N LEU A 592 1.16 -24.81 21.88
CA LEU A 592 1.81 -25.89 22.63
C LEU A 592 0.97 -27.17 22.59
N SER A 593 -0.34 -27.07 22.77
CA SER A 593 -1.27 -28.18 22.68
C SER A 593 -1.27 -28.82 21.28
N LEU A 594 -1.33 -28.00 20.23
CA LEU A 594 -1.25 -28.48 18.85
C LEU A 594 0.11 -29.10 18.51
N TRP A 595 1.20 -28.55 19.04
CA TRP A 595 2.53 -29.11 18.88
C TRP A 595 2.64 -30.48 19.57
N ALA A 596 2.11 -30.61 20.79
CA ALA A 596 2.07 -31.88 21.51
C ALA A 596 1.28 -32.93 20.72
N VAL A 597 0.07 -32.59 20.25
CA VAL A 597 -0.75 -33.48 19.42
C VAL A 597 0.00 -33.91 18.15
N ARG A 598 0.64 -32.98 17.43
CA ARG A 598 1.42 -33.30 16.23
C ARG A 598 2.61 -34.20 16.54
N THR A 599 3.26 -33.98 17.67
CA THR A 599 4.41 -34.77 18.12
C THR A 599 3.98 -36.18 18.49
N ILE A 600 2.88 -36.33 19.24
CA ILE A 600 2.25 -37.63 19.55
C ILE A 600 1.83 -38.34 18.26
N GLN A 601 1.17 -37.65 17.33
CA GLN A 601 0.78 -38.23 16.04
C GLN A 601 1.99 -38.65 15.18
N ARG A 602 3.11 -37.91 15.25
CA ARG A 602 4.35 -38.28 14.58
C ARG A 602 4.99 -39.50 15.25
N ALA A 603 5.02 -39.53 16.58
CA ALA A 603 5.52 -40.65 17.35
C ALA A 603 4.68 -41.92 17.10
N ALA A 604 3.35 -41.81 17.13
CA ALA A 604 2.43 -42.90 16.82
C ALA A 604 2.59 -43.40 15.37
N ARG A 605 2.71 -42.48 14.38
CA ARG A 605 2.99 -42.87 12.99
C ARG A 605 4.35 -43.53 12.82
N TRP A 606 5.37 -43.04 13.54
CA TRP A 606 6.69 -43.65 13.54
C TRP A 606 6.64 -45.04 14.17
N GLN A 607 5.96 -45.19 15.32
CA GLN A 607 5.79 -46.46 16.02
C GLN A 607 5.01 -47.47 15.18
N ALA A 608 3.93 -47.07 14.50
CA ALA A 608 3.20 -47.92 13.58
C ALA A 608 4.07 -48.39 12.40
N ARG A 609 4.92 -47.51 11.86
CA ARG A 609 5.89 -47.87 10.81
C ARG A 609 6.97 -48.83 11.31
N THR A 610 7.57 -48.57 12.48
CA THR A 610 8.58 -49.46 13.06
C THR A 610 7.98 -50.76 13.55
N GLY A 611 6.74 -50.77 14.04
CA GLY A 611 5.99 -51.96 14.43
C GLY A 611 5.72 -52.85 13.23
N ALA A 612 5.24 -52.28 12.12
CA ALA A 612 5.08 -53.00 10.86
C ALA A 612 6.41 -53.55 10.32
N ILE A 613 7.51 -52.78 10.41
CA ILE A 613 8.86 -53.26 10.05
C ILE A 613 9.29 -54.42 10.97
N ARG A 614 8.96 -54.36 12.26
CA ARG A 614 9.31 -55.40 13.24
C ARG A 614 8.50 -56.68 13.02
N GLU A 615 7.21 -56.58 12.71
CA GLU A 615 6.37 -57.72 12.34
C GLU A 615 6.83 -58.36 11.03
N HIS A 616 7.20 -57.55 10.02
CA HIS A 616 7.72 -58.06 8.76
C HIS A 616 9.09 -58.73 8.92
N ALA A 617 9.95 -58.21 9.80
CA ALA A 617 11.22 -58.83 10.16
C ALA A 617 11.02 -60.15 10.91
N VAL A 618 10.11 -60.20 11.90
CA VAL A 618 9.80 -61.43 12.64
C VAL A 618 9.18 -62.49 11.73
N ALA A 619 8.29 -62.12 10.81
CA ALA A 619 7.73 -63.03 9.81
C ALA A 619 8.82 -63.57 8.86
N HIS A 620 9.76 -62.72 8.44
CA HIS A 620 10.88 -63.11 7.59
C HIS A 620 11.87 -64.03 8.34
N THR A 621 12.18 -63.74 9.60
CA THR A 621 13.02 -64.62 10.43
C THR A 621 12.32 -65.95 10.68
N ALA A 622 11.01 -65.97 10.97
CA ALA A 622 10.25 -67.20 11.13
C ALA A 622 10.18 -68.05 9.85
N ALA A 623 10.12 -67.42 8.67
CA ALA A 623 10.19 -68.10 7.38
C ALA A 623 11.57 -68.74 7.15
N ILE A 624 12.66 -68.00 7.42
CA ILE A 624 14.03 -68.53 7.36
C ILE A 624 14.20 -69.69 8.36
N THR A 625 13.74 -69.55 9.60
CA THR A 625 13.85 -70.60 10.61
C THR A 625 13.07 -71.85 10.19
N ARG A 626 11.88 -71.71 9.59
CA ARG A 626 11.15 -72.86 9.02
C ARG A 626 11.95 -73.54 7.90
N GLU A 627 12.54 -72.78 6.99
CA GLU A 627 13.32 -73.35 5.88
C GLU A 627 14.55 -74.10 6.39
N VAL A 628 15.26 -73.53 7.38
CA VAL A 628 16.43 -74.15 8.01
C VAL A 628 16.05 -75.42 8.79
N VAL A 629 14.97 -75.40 9.56
CA VAL A 629 14.47 -76.59 10.28
C VAL A 629 14.01 -77.68 9.30
N THR A 630 13.35 -77.30 8.19
CA THR A 630 12.91 -78.26 7.17
C THR A 630 14.10 -78.92 6.49
N ARG A 631 15.16 -78.16 6.17
CA ARG A 631 16.42 -78.73 5.63
C ARG A 631 17.12 -79.63 6.64
N ALA A 632 17.21 -79.23 7.91
CA ALA A 632 17.83 -80.04 8.95
C ALA A 632 17.07 -81.37 9.19
N CYS A 633 15.73 -81.36 9.10
CA CYS A 633 14.92 -82.59 9.18
C CYS A 633 15.10 -83.49 7.94
N LEU A 634 15.29 -82.92 6.75
CA LEU A 634 15.58 -83.66 5.52
C LEU A 634 16.98 -84.28 5.54
N ASP A 635 17.98 -83.57 6.06
CA ASP A 635 19.36 -84.08 6.20
C ASP A 635 19.45 -85.15 7.30
N ALA A 636 18.72 -85.00 8.41
CA ALA A 636 18.64 -86.02 9.45
C ALA A 636 18.00 -87.32 8.94
N SER A 637 16.94 -87.21 8.13
CA SER A 637 16.29 -88.37 7.50
C SER A 637 17.10 -88.97 6.34
N PHE A 638 18.02 -88.23 5.74
CA PHE A 638 19.04 -88.75 4.82
C PHE A 638 20.12 -89.54 5.56
N LEU A 639 20.60 -89.02 6.70
CA LEU A 639 21.57 -89.68 7.58
C LEU A 639 21.03 -90.99 8.19
N GLU A 640 19.74 -91.03 8.54
CA GLU A 640 19.07 -92.22 9.05
C GLU A 640 18.96 -93.31 7.98
N ARG A 641 18.71 -92.96 6.71
CA ARG A 641 18.72 -93.92 5.59
C ARG A 641 20.12 -94.45 5.26
N SER A 642 21.18 -93.67 5.49
CA SER A 642 22.55 -94.16 5.33
C SER A 642 23.05 -95.06 6.48
N ARG A 643 22.39 -95.07 7.64
CA ARG A 643 22.74 -95.97 8.78
C ARG A 643 22.01 -97.32 8.77
N VAL A 644 20.88 -97.44 8.07
CA VAL A 644 20.15 -98.73 7.94
C VAL A 644 20.89 -99.75 7.03
N GLY A 645 22.02 -99.38 6.43
CA GLY A 645 22.88 -100.30 5.67
C GLY A 645 23.85 -101.16 6.49
N ARG A 646 24.08 -100.88 7.78
CA ARG A 646 24.99 -101.67 8.64
C ARG A 646 24.61 -101.57 10.11
N ALA A 647 23.94 -102.60 10.62
CA ALA A 647 24.19 -103.24 11.92
C ALA A 647 23.02 -104.16 12.26
N ASN A 648 23.25 -105.47 12.11
CA ASN A 648 22.58 -106.47 12.92
C ASN A 648 23.27 -106.52 14.29
N GLU A 649 22.45 -106.74 15.32
CA GLU A 649 22.75 -107.24 16.67
C GLU A 649 22.49 -106.28 17.86
N ALA A 650 21.53 -106.72 18.66
CA ALA A 650 21.35 -106.59 20.10
C ALA A 650 21.49 -105.20 20.75
N SER A 651 20.35 -104.61 21.16
CA SER A 651 19.92 -104.50 22.57
C SER A 651 18.91 -103.35 22.81
N SER A 652 17.89 -103.66 23.62
CA SER A 652 16.99 -102.81 24.43
C SER A 652 16.51 -101.43 23.93
N PRO A 653 15.19 -101.20 23.79
CA PRO A 653 14.61 -99.91 23.44
C PRO A 653 14.33 -99.06 24.70
N ARG A 654 15.24 -98.17 25.11
CA ARG A 654 14.86 -97.06 26.02
C ARG A 654 15.66 -95.75 25.96
N ASP A 655 16.78 -95.65 25.25
CA ASP A 655 17.63 -94.44 25.32
C ASP A 655 17.72 -93.57 24.04
N ALA A 656 16.89 -93.79 23.02
CA ALA A 656 16.99 -93.03 21.75
C ALA A 656 16.28 -91.66 21.76
N ARG A 657 15.52 -91.30 22.81
CA ARG A 657 14.82 -89.99 22.87
C ARG A 657 15.64 -88.86 23.49
N GLY A 658 16.67 -89.15 24.29
CA GLY A 658 17.48 -88.12 24.96
C GLY A 658 18.53 -87.47 24.05
N VAL A 659 19.10 -88.22 23.11
CA VAL A 659 20.23 -87.74 22.28
C VAL A 659 19.78 -86.78 21.17
N VAL A 660 18.56 -86.90 20.66
CA VAL A 660 18.01 -85.99 19.63
C VAL A 660 17.56 -84.66 20.24
N THR A 661 17.06 -84.65 21.48
CA THR A 661 16.68 -83.41 22.17
C THR A 661 17.88 -82.55 22.55
N ASP A 662 19.00 -83.16 22.96
CA ASP A 662 20.19 -82.41 23.39
C ASP A 662 20.98 -81.81 22.21
N VAL A 663 21.02 -82.50 21.06
CA VAL A 663 21.66 -81.97 19.85
C VAL A 663 20.84 -80.82 19.22
N VAL A 664 19.50 -80.91 19.27
CA VAL A 664 18.62 -79.84 18.79
C VAL A 664 18.63 -78.63 19.75
N ALA A 665 18.70 -78.85 21.07
CA ALA A 665 18.83 -77.78 22.06
C ALA A 665 20.17 -77.03 21.91
N GLY A 666 21.28 -77.76 21.74
CA GLY A 666 22.60 -77.15 21.54
C GLY A 666 22.72 -76.36 20.23
N ALA A 667 22.13 -76.85 19.13
CA ALA A 667 22.11 -76.12 17.87
C ALA A 667 21.21 -74.87 17.92
N PHE A 668 20.12 -74.90 18.69
CA PHE A 668 19.24 -73.76 18.91
C PHE A 668 19.92 -72.66 19.75
N GLU A 669 20.61 -73.02 20.84
CA GLU A 669 21.35 -72.05 21.68
C GLU A 669 22.52 -71.39 20.93
N ALA A 670 23.23 -72.16 20.09
CA ALA A 670 24.31 -71.62 19.25
C ALA A 670 23.79 -70.63 18.19
N SER A 671 22.64 -70.92 17.58
CA SER A 671 22.02 -70.06 16.57
C SER A 671 21.40 -68.80 17.18
N VAL A 672 20.79 -68.90 18.37
CA VAL A 672 20.28 -67.75 19.14
C VAL A 672 21.44 -66.85 19.59
N SER A 673 22.55 -67.43 20.05
CA SER A 673 23.75 -66.66 20.44
C SER A 673 24.41 -65.96 19.25
N ALA A 674 24.49 -66.61 18.09
CA ALA A 674 25.00 -65.99 16.86
C ALA A 674 24.10 -64.85 16.37
N HIS A 675 22.77 -64.99 16.48
CA HIS A 675 21.83 -63.94 16.11
C HIS A 675 21.85 -62.77 17.11
N GLN A 676 22.00 -63.03 18.41
CA GLN A 676 22.20 -61.99 19.43
C GLN A 676 23.49 -61.19 19.21
N ALA A 677 24.59 -61.86 18.83
CA ALA A 677 25.84 -61.20 18.49
C ALA A 677 25.70 -60.30 17.23
N GLN A 678 24.93 -60.75 16.23
CA GLN A 678 24.69 -59.98 15.00
C GLN A 678 23.74 -58.79 15.22
N VAL A 679 22.74 -58.92 16.10
CA VAL A 679 21.86 -57.81 16.51
C VAL A 679 22.63 -56.79 17.37
N GLN A 680 23.55 -57.22 18.24
CA GLN A 680 24.44 -56.32 18.97
C GLN A 680 25.40 -55.57 18.03
N HIS A 681 25.88 -56.21 16.96
CA HIS A 681 26.72 -55.57 15.96
C HIS A 681 25.96 -54.55 15.09
N GLN A 682 24.65 -54.73 14.86
CA GLN A 682 23.80 -53.76 14.15
C GLN A 682 23.26 -52.63 15.05
N GLN A 683 23.23 -52.81 16.37
CA GLN A 683 22.86 -51.77 17.35
C GLN A 683 24.01 -50.82 17.71
N GLY A 684 25.15 -50.90 17.01
CA GLY A 684 26.25 -49.93 17.03
C GLY A 684 25.86 -48.56 16.42
N VAL A 685 24.81 -47.94 16.93
CA VAL A 685 24.46 -46.56 16.63
C VAL A 685 25.35 -45.66 17.49
N SER A 686 26.20 -44.89 16.80
CA SER A 686 27.09 -43.85 17.32
C SER A 686 26.57 -43.14 18.60
N PRO A 687 27.44 -42.93 19.62
CA PRO A 687 27.13 -42.17 20.85
C PRO A 687 26.57 -40.76 20.58
N SER A 688 26.78 -40.19 19.40
CA SER A 688 26.24 -38.88 19.00
C SER A 688 24.71 -38.85 18.83
N ARG A 689 24.02 -39.99 18.66
CA ARG A 689 22.55 -40.04 18.57
C ARG A 689 21.84 -40.16 19.92
N ARG A 690 22.48 -40.71 20.97
CA ARG A 690 21.86 -40.77 22.32
C ARG A 690 21.73 -39.39 22.96
N ARG A 691 22.64 -38.45 22.68
CA ARG A 691 22.52 -37.05 23.10
C ARG A 691 21.34 -36.30 22.45
N ALA A 692 20.82 -36.75 21.31
CA ALA A 692 19.70 -36.09 20.65
C ALA A 692 18.33 -36.49 21.26
N LEU A 693 18.25 -37.63 21.95
CA LEU A 693 17.02 -38.12 22.59
C LEU A 693 16.93 -37.73 24.08
N SER A 694 18.06 -37.47 24.76
CA SER A 694 18.05 -36.97 26.14
C SER A 694 17.78 -35.46 26.27
N LEU A 695 17.69 -34.73 25.15
CA LEU A 695 17.33 -33.30 25.08
C LEU A 695 15.84 -33.07 24.79
N MET A 696 15.00 -34.11 24.87
CA MET A 696 13.55 -34.04 24.73
C MET A 696 12.82 -34.12 26.08
N THR A 697 13.44 -33.64 27.16
CA THR A 697 12.70 -33.23 28.36
C THR A 697 12.13 -31.83 28.14
N PRO A 698 10.84 -31.60 28.43
CA PRO A 698 10.31 -30.24 28.46
C PRO A 698 11.06 -29.44 29.54
N PRO A 699 11.24 -28.12 29.40
CA PRO A 699 11.60 -27.31 30.55
C PRO A 699 10.46 -27.47 31.57
N ALA A 700 10.80 -27.93 32.77
CA ALA A 700 9.91 -27.84 33.91
C ALA A 700 9.51 -26.38 34.09
N LEU A 701 8.20 -26.13 34.17
CA LEU A 701 7.63 -24.95 34.80
C LEU A 701 7.83 -25.06 36.30
#